data_AF-A0A2A4TAD2-F1
#
_entry.id   AF-A0A2A4TAD2-F1
#
_cell.length_a   1.000
_cell.length_b   1.000
_cell.length_c   1.000
_cell.angle_alpha   90.00
_cell.angle_beta   90.00
_cell.angle_gamma   90.00
#
_symmetry.space_group_name_H-M   'P 1'
#
loop_
_entity.id
_entity.type
_entity.pdbx_description
1 polymer ?
#
loop_
_entity_poly.entity_id
_entity_poly.type
_entity_poly.pdbx_seq_one_letter_code
_entity_poly.pdbx_strand_id
1 'polypeptide(L)'
;MLTIFADKRVIIVSILLVILLGVFWGTSRYPALNEKSLSDVHINSGLSFNTAIDLTHITSIPLRITYGSINWLNTNKEGMTFGVLLAVLALAILQIIKPTLIQGKFKRSVLGTFIGFPLGVCTNCASPLLKGMYASGMGAQIPLAILFSSPTLNVIALTLLFTFFPLQVALVKVLLTLLLILVILPLSMYLFSETEGNENFKENITESKLDTKKITWYEATTSTGLILYKSLFQVAKIAVPLMVLASILGVTIVELVPMDFFLQLNPTFTSLLLTSIVSTLLPVPMLFDIFAADTLSTAGLPVAFTGTLLFSLGIYSLYATSIIWSTVSRRVALYFLVLIILMGVAAGYITQYTITLNLFGSTSSPSIYRFGLDSVNLNTSEEADVYFKQKKHANRNISNNSGFTRIEGPEIGLSRIFDHGANKRYVEENGIVANDFNRDGWTDVAMLYEEGVAIYINNLGKYFRKIEIPAKGHCGNAPFFIASADIDNDGWVDIFIDTGCNESYFLLNKKGTFNNSVTLHTPPANGAVMSITFGDIDKNGLLDWFLGILQTATENGGFTNRIIMNYGSDRMRTVEKVSKPPVFGTVVSLASILSDIDNDRDLDLIVGNDFKTPDYYYLNTGTSMEEVFSNEGLIPVSALDTMSIDSADIDNDGLVDLFFTGNMRNNRLYKNMGDFKFKDITKSANVTASKGSWSTGASFIDINADGYQDIYVCRSFDSGIRGIQRNQLYINNGDLTFTEQAKEYGLNKTANSIKGREKNIIIIYNRSINCTYISCNSKL
;
A
#
# COMPACT_ATOMS: atom_id res chain seq x y z
N MET A 1 13.02 43.35 -26.26
CA MET A 1 12.39 42.04 -26.59
C MET A 1 12.06 41.94 -28.09
N LEU A 2 11.41 42.93 -28.72
CA LEU A 2 11.07 42.94 -30.16
C LEU A 2 12.26 42.93 -31.14
N THR A 3 13.45 43.35 -30.74
CA THR A 3 14.66 43.31 -31.59
C THR A 3 15.37 41.94 -31.62
N ILE A 4 15.07 41.06 -30.67
CA ILE A 4 15.71 39.72 -30.54
C ILE A 4 15.12 38.74 -31.57
N PHE A 5 13.81 38.87 -31.87
CA PHE A 5 13.13 38.07 -32.89
C PHE A 5 13.36 38.56 -34.33
N ALA A 6 14.17 39.61 -34.53
CA ALA A 6 14.54 40.07 -35.86
C ALA A 6 15.52 39.12 -36.57
N ASP A 7 16.26 38.32 -35.80
CA ASP A 7 17.16 37.29 -36.34
C ASP A 7 16.39 36.00 -36.60
N LYS A 8 16.27 35.62 -37.88
CA LYS A 8 15.55 34.41 -38.32
C LYS A 8 16.10 33.12 -37.67
N ARG A 9 17.37 33.10 -37.26
CA ARG A 9 17.97 31.95 -36.55
C ARG A 9 17.36 31.75 -35.17
N VAL A 10 17.07 32.83 -34.44
CA VAL A 10 16.38 32.77 -33.13
C VAL A 10 15.01 32.16 -33.28
N ILE A 11 14.27 32.53 -34.34
CA ILE A 11 12.95 31.97 -34.64
C ILE A 11 13.06 30.46 -34.86
N ILE A 12 14.02 30.01 -35.69
CA ILE A 12 14.23 28.58 -35.97
C ILE A 12 14.53 27.80 -34.69
N VAL A 13 15.49 28.25 -33.87
CA VAL A 13 15.83 27.52 -32.64
C VAL A 13 14.69 27.56 -31.63
N SER A 14 13.93 28.66 -31.55
CA SER A 14 12.75 28.76 -30.69
C SER A 14 11.66 27.78 -31.11
N ILE A 15 11.39 27.63 -32.41
CA ILE A 15 10.44 26.65 -32.93
C ILE A 15 10.91 25.23 -32.60
N LEU A 16 12.19 24.92 -32.81
CA LEU A 16 12.75 23.61 -32.46
C LEU A 16 12.65 23.32 -30.95
N LEU A 17 12.82 24.33 -30.10
CA LEU A 17 12.64 24.21 -28.66
C LEU A 17 11.19 23.92 -28.28
N VAL A 18 10.22 24.63 -28.87
CA VAL A 18 8.79 24.36 -28.65
C VAL A 18 8.42 22.95 -29.12
N ILE A 19 8.91 22.52 -30.28
CA ILE A 19 8.69 21.16 -30.80
C ILE A 19 9.30 20.13 -29.84
N LEU A 20 10.55 20.31 -29.39
CA LEU A 20 11.20 19.39 -28.47
C LEU A 20 10.43 19.27 -27.15
N LEU A 21 9.99 20.39 -26.57
CA LEU A 21 9.20 20.41 -25.34
C LEU A 21 7.83 19.75 -25.56
N GLY A 22 7.14 20.06 -26.66
CA GLY A 22 5.84 19.49 -27.00
C GLY A 22 5.89 17.98 -27.21
N VAL A 23 6.90 17.48 -27.94
CA VAL A 23 7.13 16.05 -28.14
C VAL A 23 7.46 15.38 -26.81
N PHE A 24 8.41 15.92 -26.04
CA PHE A 24 8.80 15.31 -24.77
C PHE A 24 7.62 15.19 -23.79
N TRP A 25 6.81 16.25 -23.65
CA TRP A 25 5.65 16.20 -22.77
C TRP A 25 4.51 15.34 -23.33
N GLY A 26 4.24 15.42 -24.63
CA GLY A 26 3.12 14.72 -25.27
C GLY A 26 3.35 13.21 -25.45
N THR A 27 4.58 12.78 -25.74
CA THR A 27 4.88 11.37 -26.05
C THR A 27 5.57 10.63 -24.91
N SER A 28 6.33 11.31 -24.05
CA SER A 28 7.05 10.67 -22.94
C SER A 28 6.34 10.92 -21.61
N ARG A 29 6.12 12.18 -21.20
CA ARG A 29 5.70 12.49 -19.81
C ARG A 29 4.23 12.23 -19.52
N TYR A 30 3.31 12.71 -20.36
CA TYR A 30 1.87 12.54 -20.10
C TYR A 30 1.41 11.07 -20.18
N PRO A 31 1.89 10.25 -21.14
CA PRO A 31 1.58 8.83 -21.15
C PRO A 31 2.19 8.08 -19.96
N ALA A 32 3.45 8.39 -19.61
CA ALA A 32 4.12 7.76 -18.46
C ALA A 32 3.45 8.11 -17.12
N LEU A 33 2.85 9.29 -16.99
CA LEU A 33 2.01 9.65 -15.84
C LEU A 33 0.82 8.71 -15.68
N ASN A 34 0.11 8.44 -16.79
CA ASN A 34 -1.06 7.58 -16.77
C ASN A 34 -0.65 6.13 -16.47
N GLU A 35 0.35 5.60 -17.17
CA GLU A 35 0.86 4.24 -16.95
C GLU A 35 1.42 4.05 -15.53
N LYS A 36 2.22 4.99 -15.01
CA LYS A 36 2.80 4.89 -13.66
C LYS A 36 1.84 5.22 -12.52
N SER A 37 0.71 5.87 -12.81
CA SER A 37 -0.38 6.07 -11.85
C SER A 37 -1.36 4.89 -11.80
N LEU A 38 -1.40 4.08 -12.87
CA LEU A 38 -2.33 2.95 -13.05
C LEU A 38 -1.66 1.58 -12.86
N SER A 39 -0.34 1.50 -12.91
CA SER A 39 0.43 0.26 -12.80
C SER A 39 1.33 0.32 -11.57
N ASP A 40 1.39 -0.78 -10.80
CA ASP A 40 2.41 -0.97 -9.76
C ASP A 40 3.80 -0.83 -10.40
N VAL A 41 4.48 0.30 -10.13
CA VAL A 41 5.85 0.54 -10.60
C VAL A 41 6.78 -0.35 -9.80
N HIS A 42 6.98 -1.58 -10.24
CA HIS A 42 7.97 -2.49 -9.67
C HIS A 42 9.39 -2.08 -10.10
N ILE A 43 10.30 -1.97 -9.14
CA ILE A 43 11.74 -1.86 -9.41
C ILE A 43 12.23 -3.26 -9.80
N ASN A 44 12.11 -3.61 -11.07
CA ASN A 44 12.33 -4.97 -11.55
C ASN A 44 13.81 -5.40 -11.53
N SER A 45 14.75 -4.45 -11.61
CA SER A 45 16.18 -4.71 -11.39
C SER A 45 17.01 -3.43 -11.31
N GLY A 46 18.04 -3.42 -10.46
CA GLY A 46 19.12 -2.43 -10.34
C GLY A 46 18.94 -1.10 -11.10
N LEU A 47 18.34 -0.10 -10.44
CA LEU A 47 18.14 1.28 -10.92
C LEU A 47 17.22 1.46 -12.15
N SER A 48 16.52 0.42 -12.61
CA SER A 48 15.66 0.46 -13.80
C SER A 48 14.18 0.22 -13.45
N PHE A 49 13.29 0.91 -14.16
CA PHE A 49 11.84 0.69 -14.07
C PHE A 49 11.36 -0.34 -15.09
N ASN A 50 12.05 -0.46 -16.23
CA ASN A 50 11.71 -1.38 -17.31
C ASN A 50 12.87 -2.35 -17.53
N THR A 51 12.61 -3.65 -17.42
CA THR A 51 13.56 -4.72 -17.73
C THR A 51 13.45 -5.10 -19.20
N ALA A 52 14.45 -4.70 -19.99
CA ALA A 52 14.61 -5.24 -21.34
C ALA A 52 15.20 -6.66 -21.29
N ILE A 53 16.05 -6.90 -20.29
CA ILE A 53 16.70 -8.19 -20.02
C ILE A 53 16.38 -8.55 -18.57
N ASP A 54 15.83 -9.74 -18.36
CA ASP A 54 15.57 -10.26 -17.02
C ASP A 54 16.89 -10.76 -16.38
N LEU A 55 17.17 -10.30 -15.16
CA LEU A 55 18.39 -10.64 -14.40
C LEU A 55 18.18 -11.80 -13.43
N THR A 56 16.94 -12.27 -13.21
CA THR A 56 16.61 -13.31 -12.23
C THR A 56 17.39 -14.62 -12.43
N HIS A 57 17.63 -15.00 -13.68
CA HIS A 57 18.36 -16.22 -14.04
C HIS A 57 19.90 -16.04 -14.13
N ILE A 58 20.41 -14.83 -13.90
CA ILE A 58 21.82 -14.50 -14.10
C ILE A 58 22.54 -14.44 -12.74
N THR A 59 23.33 -15.46 -12.45
CA THR A 59 24.05 -15.56 -11.16
C THR A 59 25.40 -14.84 -11.14
N SER A 60 26.01 -14.58 -12.30
CA SER A 60 27.34 -13.98 -12.39
C SER A 60 27.31 -12.45 -12.25
N ILE A 61 27.98 -11.93 -11.21
CA ILE A 61 28.03 -10.49 -10.88
C ILE A 61 28.49 -9.63 -12.08
N PRO A 62 29.57 -9.96 -12.84
CA PRO A 62 29.98 -9.14 -13.98
C PRO A 62 28.91 -9.05 -15.08
N LEU A 63 28.15 -10.14 -15.27
CA LEU A 63 27.10 -10.23 -16.27
C LEU A 63 25.85 -9.46 -15.81
N ARG A 64 25.50 -9.51 -14.52
CA ARG A 64 24.46 -8.66 -13.92
C ARG A 64 24.81 -7.19 -14.03
N ILE A 65 26.06 -6.81 -13.76
CA ILE A 65 26.53 -5.41 -13.94
C ILE A 65 26.39 -4.98 -15.40
N THR A 66 26.77 -5.84 -16.34
CA THR A 66 26.69 -5.54 -17.78
C THR A 66 25.26 -5.38 -18.25
N TYR A 67 24.39 -6.36 -17.98
CA TYR A 67 22.99 -6.32 -18.41
C TYR A 67 22.15 -5.30 -17.61
N GLY A 68 22.43 -5.13 -16.32
CA GLY A 68 21.87 -4.05 -15.51
C GLY A 68 22.24 -2.67 -16.06
N SER A 69 23.48 -2.48 -16.53
CA SER A 69 23.89 -1.23 -17.21
C SER A 69 23.10 -0.99 -18.50
N ILE A 70 22.81 -2.05 -19.27
CA ILE A 70 21.97 -1.96 -20.47
C ILE A 70 20.53 -1.60 -20.11
N ASN A 71 19.94 -2.23 -19.09
CA ASN A 71 18.61 -1.90 -18.58
C ASN A 71 18.52 -0.45 -18.10
N TRP A 72 19.55 0.03 -17.40
CA TRP A 72 19.64 1.43 -16.95
C TRP A 72 19.69 2.40 -18.14
N LEU A 73 20.52 2.12 -19.14
CA LEU A 73 20.62 2.95 -20.35
C LEU A 73 19.29 2.99 -21.09
N ASN A 74 18.60 1.85 -21.22
CA ASN A 74 17.29 1.77 -21.84
C ASN A 74 16.23 2.58 -21.06
N THR A 75 16.25 2.51 -19.73
CA THR A 75 15.32 3.27 -18.86
C THR A 75 15.53 4.77 -18.97
N ASN A 76 16.78 5.22 -19.10
CA ASN A 76 17.10 6.65 -19.10
C ASN A 76 17.15 7.27 -20.51
N LYS A 77 17.08 6.46 -21.59
CA LYS A 77 17.32 6.92 -22.97
C LYS A 77 16.49 8.14 -23.36
N GLU A 78 15.19 8.15 -23.06
CA GLU A 78 14.29 9.23 -23.46
C GLU A 78 14.64 10.56 -22.79
N GLY A 79 14.84 10.53 -21.47
CA GLY A 79 15.22 11.70 -20.70
C GLY A 79 16.60 12.22 -21.08
N MET A 80 17.55 11.33 -21.34
CA MET A 80 18.92 11.71 -21.71
C MET A 80 19.00 12.28 -23.13
N THR A 81 18.28 11.70 -24.10
CA THR A 81 18.15 12.25 -25.45
C THR A 81 17.53 13.65 -25.39
N PHE A 82 16.46 13.83 -24.61
CA PHE A 82 15.87 15.15 -24.39
C PHE A 82 16.87 16.13 -23.76
N GLY A 83 17.59 15.72 -22.70
CA GLY A 83 18.58 16.56 -22.02
C GLY A 83 19.73 17.02 -22.92
N VAL A 84 20.25 16.12 -23.77
CA VAL A 84 21.29 16.45 -24.76
C VAL A 84 20.76 17.41 -25.81
N LEU A 85 19.57 17.15 -26.38
CA LEU A 85 18.98 18.03 -27.39
C LEU A 85 18.63 19.40 -26.81
N LEU A 86 18.12 19.46 -25.58
CA LEU A 86 17.84 20.69 -24.87
C LEU A 86 19.12 21.49 -24.62
N ALA A 87 20.21 20.83 -24.23
CA ALA A 87 21.52 21.46 -24.07
C ALA A 87 22.05 22.04 -25.39
N VAL A 88 21.86 21.32 -26.50
CA VAL A 88 22.24 21.76 -27.86
C VAL A 88 21.45 22.99 -28.27
N LEU A 89 20.13 22.99 -28.05
CA LEU A 89 19.26 24.14 -28.37
C LEU A 89 19.59 25.34 -27.48
N ALA A 90 19.85 25.12 -26.19
CA ALA A 90 20.26 26.17 -25.26
C ALA A 90 21.60 26.80 -25.71
N LEU A 91 22.61 25.98 -26.02
CA LEU A 91 23.88 26.45 -26.57
C LEU A 91 23.69 27.25 -27.87
N ALA A 92 22.87 26.75 -28.79
CA ALA A 92 22.62 27.42 -30.06
C ALA A 92 21.94 28.78 -29.86
N ILE A 93 20.90 28.86 -29.01
CA ILE A 93 20.21 30.12 -28.67
C ILE A 93 21.18 31.12 -28.05
N LEU A 94 22.06 30.68 -27.14
CA LEU A 94 22.98 31.56 -26.42
C LEU A 94 24.17 32.02 -27.27
N GLN A 95 24.53 31.26 -28.32
CA GLN A 95 25.50 31.72 -29.33
C GLN A 95 24.91 32.81 -30.24
N ILE A 96 23.58 32.82 -30.42
CA ILE A 96 22.89 33.81 -31.24
C ILE A 96 22.53 35.05 -30.41
N ILE A 97 22.07 34.86 -29.17
CA ILE A 97 21.63 35.92 -28.26
C ILE A 97 22.67 36.08 -27.15
N LYS A 98 23.29 37.27 -27.07
CA LYS A 98 24.09 37.64 -25.89
C LYS A 98 23.17 37.68 -24.66
N PRO A 99 23.38 36.83 -23.64
CA PRO A 99 22.54 36.84 -22.46
C PRO A 99 22.67 38.19 -21.73
N THR A 100 21.55 38.79 -21.36
CA THR A 100 21.56 39.93 -20.44
C THR A 100 22.00 39.44 -19.06
N LEU A 101 23.11 39.96 -18.56
CA LEU A 101 23.63 39.64 -17.22
C LEU A 101 22.63 40.12 -16.17
N ILE A 102 21.89 39.20 -15.57
CA ILE A 102 21.06 39.48 -14.40
C ILE A 102 22.00 39.72 -13.22
N GLN A 103 21.92 40.90 -12.62
CA GLN A 103 22.73 41.26 -11.47
C GLN A 103 22.19 40.61 -10.18
N GLY A 104 23.10 40.06 -9.38
CA GLY A 104 22.79 39.45 -8.08
C GLY A 104 22.65 37.93 -8.12
N LYS A 105 23.45 37.23 -7.31
CA LYS A 105 23.51 35.76 -7.24
C LYS A 105 22.16 35.14 -6.83
N PHE A 106 21.43 35.77 -5.91
CA PHE A 106 20.11 35.32 -5.47
C PHE A 106 19.07 35.37 -6.60
N LYS A 107 19.03 36.47 -7.37
CA LYS A 107 18.14 36.61 -8.54
C LYS A 107 18.43 35.55 -9.61
N ARG A 108 19.71 35.20 -9.79
CA ARG A 108 20.13 34.12 -10.69
C ARG A 108 19.64 32.74 -10.21
N SER A 109 19.73 32.42 -8.92
CA SER A 109 19.21 31.17 -8.36
C SER A 109 17.68 31.05 -8.48
N VAL A 110 16.95 32.14 -8.18
CA VAL A 110 15.49 32.18 -8.34
C VAL A 110 15.10 31.95 -9.80
N LEU A 111 15.76 32.64 -10.75
CA LEU A 111 15.48 32.44 -12.17
C LEU A 111 15.76 30.99 -12.60
N GLY A 112 16.89 30.40 -12.19
CA GLY A 112 17.19 29.01 -12.50
C GLY A 112 16.14 28.05 -11.93
N THR A 113 15.59 28.33 -10.75
CA THR A 113 14.50 27.55 -10.15
C THR A 113 13.23 27.59 -11.01
N PHE A 114 12.84 28.78 -11.48
CA PHE A 114 11.68 28.93 -12.37
C PHE A 114 11.86 28.25 -13.72
N ILE A 115 13.09 28.22 -14.24
CA ILE A 115 13.40 27.50 -15.49
C ILE A 115 13.40 25.99 -15.25
N GLY A 116 13.89 25.52 -14.09
CA GLY A 116 14.02 24.10 -13.79
C GLY A 116 12.72 23.41 -13.38
N PHE A 117 11.86 24.08 -12.61
CA PHE A 117 10.55 23.58 -12.17
C PHE A 117 9.72 22.87 -13.27
N PRO A 118 9.54 23.46 -14.48
CA PRO A 118 8.73 22.85 -15.53
C PRO A 118 9.48 21.81 -16.38
N LEU A 119 10.78 21.56 -16.17
CA LEU A 119 11.52 20.62 -17.02
C LEU A 119 11.14 19.17 -16.73
N GLY A 120 10.86 18.83 -15.46
CA GLY A 120 10.41 17.48 -15.09
C GLY A 120 11.40 16.39 -15.52
N VAL A 121 12.70 16.65 -15.38
CA VAL A 121 13.76 15.67 -15.69
C VAL A 121 14.64 15.40 -14.48
N CYS A 122 15.28 14.24 -14.43
CA CYS A 122 16.24 13.94 -13.37
C CYS A 122 17.53 14.76 -13.51
N THR A 123 18.32 14.80 -12.44
CA THR A 123 19.63 15.47 -12.37
C THR A 123 20.57 15.03 -13.51
N ASN A 124 20.54 13.75 -13.87
CA ASN A 124 21.37 13.22 -14.95
C ASN A 124 20.97 13.81 -16.31
N CYS A 125 19.69 13.96 -16.56
CA CYS A 125 19.18 14.56 -17.80
C CYS A 125 19.40 16.08 -17.87
N ALA A 126 19.45 16.76 -16.71
CA ALA A 126 19.72 18.20 -16.64
C ALA A 126 21.23 18.54 -16.65
N SER A 127 22.12 17.59 -16.33
CA SER A 127 23.57 17.84 -16.31
C SER A 127 24.16 18.32 -17.65
N PRO A 128 23.81 17.78 -18.83
CA PRO A 128 24.28 18.30 -20.11
C PRO A 128 23.88 19.75 -20.36
N LEU A 129 22.69 20.15 -19.89
CA LEU A 129 22.20 21.53 -19.98
C LEU A 129 23.06 22.47 -19.15
N LEU A 130 23.48 22.06 -17.95
CA LEU A 130 24.40 22.84 -17.11
C LEU A 130 25.67 23.21 -17.86
N LYS A 131 26.30 22.22 -18.50
CA LYS A 131 27.49 22.43 -19.32
C LYS A 131 27.23 23.44 -20.43
N GLY A 132 26.11 23.26 -21.16
CA GLY A 132 25.76 24.13 -22.28
C GLY A 132 25.57 25.59 -21.85
N MET A 133 24.84 25.79 -20.76
CA MET A 133 24.56 27.11 -20.22
C MET A 133 25.82 27.79 -19.65
N TYR A 134 26.63 27.06 -18.89
CA TYR A 134 27.86 27.59 -18.30
C TYR A 134 28.91 27.91 -19.36
N ALA A 135 29.10 27.03 -20.35
CA ALA A 135 30.05 27.25 -21.46
C ALA A 135 29.68 28.48 -22.30
N SER A 136 28.43 28.93 -22.26
CA SER A 136 27.94 30.13 -22.94
C SER A 136 28.10 31.43 -22.13
N GLY A 137 28.76 31.37 -20.97
CA GLY A 137 29.03 32.53 -20.11
C GLY A 137 27.96 32.84 -19.07
N MET A 138 26.95 31.98 -18.87
CA MET A 138 26.06 32.14 -17.72
C MET A 138 26.78 31.77 -16.41
N GLY A 139 26.57 32.58 -15.37
CA GLY A 139 27.08 32.25 -14.04
C GLY A 139 26.51 30.91 -13.55
N ALA A 140 27.34 30.12 -12.85
CA ALA A 140 27.02 28.76 -12.40
C ALA A 140 25.73 28.64 -11.58
N GLN A 141 25.24 29.75 -10.99
CA GLN A 141 24.01 29.79 -10.18
C GLN A 141 22.77 29.32 -10.96
N ILE A 142 22.59 29.82 -12.19
CA ILE A 142 21.40 29.51 -13.00
C ILE A 142 21.35 28.01 -13.32
N PRO A 143 22.39 27.42 -13.94
CA PRO A 143 22.33 26.01 -14.31
C PRO A 143 22.35 25.06 -13.10
N LEU A 144 23.03 25.41 -11.99
CA LEU A 144 22.97 24.62 -10.75
C LEU A 144 21.57 24.65 -10.12
N ALA A 145 20.90 25.81 -10.12
CA ALA A 145 19.52 25.91 -9.63
C ALA A 145 18.55 25.10 -10.51
N ILE A 146 18.75 25.07 -11.83
CA ILE A 146 17.97 24.22 -12.75
C ILE A 146 18.19 22.74 -12.40
N LEU A 147 19.45 22.34 -12.21
CA LEU A 147 19.84 20.97 -11.88
C LEU A 147 19.15 20.45 -10.60
N PHE A 148 19.12 21.27 -9.54
CA PHE A 148 18.54 20.89 -8.24
C PHE A 148 17.01 21.01 -8.18
N SER A 149 16.39 21.94 -8.91
CA SER A 149 14.94 22.17 -8.85
C SER A 149 14.14 21.18 -9.70
N SER A 150 14.66 20.80 -10.87
CA SER A 150 13.97 19.93 -11.84
C SER A 150 13.45 18.59 -11.27
N PRO A 151 14.23 17.79 -10.52
CA PRO A 151 13.77 16.49 -10.04
C PRO A 151 12.68 16.57 -8.97
N THR A 152 12.74 17.57 -8.09
CA THR A 152 11.91 17.63 -6.87
C THR A 152 10.71 18.56 -6.99
N LEU A 153 10.88 19.74 -7.58
CA LEU A 153 9.86 20.78 -7.53
C LEU A 153 8.83 20.68 -8.65
N ASN A 154 9.01 19.80 -9.64
CA ASN A 154 8.01 19.65 -10.70
C ASN A 154 6.67 19.12 -10.15
N VAL A 155 5.57 19.49 -10.80
CA VAL A 155 4.20 19.18 -10.35
C VAL A 155 3.97 17.68 -10.11
N ILE A 156 4.58 16.83 -10.92
CA ILE A 156 4.43 15.37 -10.83
C ILE A 156 5.10 14.85 -9.56
N ALA A 157 6.37 15.21 -9.35
CA ALA A 157 7.13 14.81 -8.18
C ALA A 157 6.48 15.32 -6.89
N LEU A 158 6.00 16.56 -6.87
CA LEU A 158 5.26 17.10 -5.73
C LEU A 158 3.97 16.31 -5.46
N THR A 159 3.18 16.04 -6.49
CA THR A 159 1.92 15.30 -6.33
C THR A 159 2.17 13.91 -5.76
N LEU A 160 3.12 13.15 -6.33
CA LEU A 160 3.47 11.82 -5.84
C LEU A 160 4.08 11.87 -4.44
N LEU A 161 4.93 12.86 -4.16
CA LEU A 161 5.55 13.03 -2.85
C LEU A 161 4.51 13.24 -1.74
N PHE A 162 3.51 14.09 -1.96
CA PHE A 162 2.41 14.31 -1.01
C PHE A 162 1.36 13.19 -1.00
N THR A 163 1.38 12.31 -2.01
CA THR A 163 0.50 11.13 -2.07
C THR A 163 1.08 9.96 -1.29
N PHE A 164 2.37 9.67 -1.46
CA PHE A 164 3.02 8.51 -0.86
C PHE A 164 3.49 8.74 0.58
N PHE A 165 3.81 9.98 0.96
CA PHE A 165 4.42 10.24 2.26
C PHE A 165 3.56 11.13 3.16
N PRO A 166 3.63 10.95 4.49
CA PRO A 166 3.03 11.88 5.44
C PRO A 166 3.48 13.32 5.16
N LEU A 167 2.59 14.27 5.44
CA LEU A 167 2.80 15.70 5.18
C LEU A 167 4.16 16.19 5.69
N GLN A 168 4.60 15.72 6.86
CA GLN A 168 5.85 16.12 7.49
C GLN A 168 7.07 15.67 6.67
N VAL A 169 7.09 14.40 6.25
CA VAL A 169 8.20 13.82 5.46
C VAL A 169 8.29 14.53 4.10
N ALA A 170 7.15 14.73 3.44
CA ALA A 170 7.06 15.49 2.19
C ALA A 170 7.58 16.93 2.35
N LEU A 171 7.16 17.61 3.43
CA LEU A 171 7.62 18.97 3.72
C LEU A 171 9.13 19.04 4.00
N VAL A 172 9.72 18.07 4.71
CA VAL A 172 11.17 18.04 4.95
C VAL A 172 11.94 18.06 3.63
N LYS A 173 11.56 17.21 2.66
CA LYS A 173 12.20 17.20 1.34
C LYS A 173 12.04 18.53 0.60
N VAL A 174 10.83 19.07 0.54
CA VAL A 174 10.57 20.32 -0.19
C VAL A 174 11.32 21.49 0.45
N LEU A 175 11.26 21.62 1.77
CA LEU A 175 11.91 22.71 2.50
C LEU A 175 13.44 22.64 2.42
N LEU A 176 14.04 21.45 2.56
CA LEU A 176 15.49 21.31 2.40
C LEU A 176 15.95 21.57 0.96
N THR A 177 15.14 21.21 -0.04
CA THR A 177 15.44 21.52 -1.44
C THR A 177 15.37 23.03 -1.70
N LEU A 178 14.35 23.71 -1.16
CA LEU A 178 14.26 25.17 -1.25
C LEU A 178 15.40 25.87 -0.51
N LEU A 179 15.79 25.37 0.67
CA LEU A 179 16.94 25.85 1.42
C LEU A 179 18.24 25.72 0.61
N LEU A 180 18.45 24.55 -0.02
CA LEU A 180 19.61 24.30 -0.88
C LEU A 180 19.69 25.33 -2.01
N ILE A 181 18.58 25.57 -2.71
CA ILE A 181 18.59 26.37 -3.95
C ILE A 181 18.53 27.87 -3.68
N LEU A 182 17.68 28.31 -2.75
CA LEU A 182 17.43 29.73 -2.51
C LEU A 182 18.44 30.33 -1.52
N VAL A 183 19.02 29.54 -0.62
CA VAL A 183 19.91 30.07 0.42
C VAL A 183 21.34 29.55 0.23
N ILE A 184 21.54 28.23 0.25
CA ILE A 184 22.89 27.66 0.29
C ILE A 184 23.61 27.85 -1.05
N LEU A 185 22.94 27.64 -2.18
CA LEU A 185 23.52 27.83 -3.51
C LEU A 185 24.02 29.28 -3.73
N PRO A 186 23.23 30.35 -3.55
CA PRO A 186 23.76 31.70 -3.76
C PRO A 186 24.86 32.08 -2.76
N LEU A 187 24.78 31.63 -1.50
CA LEU A 187 25.80 31.87 -0.48
C LEU A 187 27.12 31.15 -0.78
N SER A 188 27.06 29.86 -1.13
CA SER A 188 28.23 29.06 -1.48
C SER A 188 28.99 29.66 -2.66
N MET A 189 28.28 30.26 -3.61
CA MET A 189 28.91 30.94 -4.75
C MET A 189 29.65 32.23 -4.37
N TYR A 190 29.52 32.77 -3.15
CA TYR A 190 30.42 33.80 -2.64
C TYR A 190 31.77 33.25 -2.18
N LEU A 191 31.82 32.01 -1.69
CA LEU A 191 33.05 31.37 -1.21
C LEU A 191 34.02 31.02 -2.34
N PHE A 192 33.50 30.63 -3.51
CA PHE A 192 34.34 30.16 -4.61
C PHE A 192 34.89 31.27 -5.49
N SER A 193 34.46 32.53 -5.28
CA SER A 193 34.83 33.70 -6.09
C SER A 193 34.90 33.38 -7.60
N GLU A 194 34.00 32.51 -8.09
CA GLU A 194 33.99 32.14 -9.49
C GLU A 194 33.63 33.39 -10.27
N THR A 195 34.65 33.88 -10.97
CA THR A 195 34.59 34.99 -11.89
C THR A 195 33.45 34.73 -12.85
N GLU A 196 32.64 35.78 -13.06
CA GLU A 196 31.60 35.79 -14.06
C GLU A 196 32.14 35.20 -15.36
N GLY A 197 31.33 34.35 -16.01
CA GLY A 197 31.75 33.43 -17.07
C GLY A 197 32.95 33.89 -17.89
N ASN A 198 34.06 33.20 -17.68
CA ASN A 198 35.27 33.14 -18.51
C ASN A 198 35.46 34.30 -19.51
N GLU A 199 36.40 35.21 -19.24
CA GLU A 199 36.84 36.21 -20.22
C GLU A 199 37.30 35.57 -21.54
N ASN A 200 37.64 34.28 -21.55
CA ASN A 200 37.98 33.52 -22.76
C ASN A 200 36.79 33.25 -23.71
N PHE A 201 35.52 33.46 -23.29
CA PHE A 201 34.39 33.46 -24.23
C PHE A 201 34.42 34.69 -25.16
N LYS A 202 35.21 35.72 -24.82
CA LYS A 202 35.43 36.88 -25.72
C LYS A 202 36.30 36.52 -26.93
N GLU A 203 37.15 35.48 -26.88
CA GLU A 203 38.14 35.22 -27.94
C GLU A 203 37.71 34.21 -29.02
N ASN A 204 36.78 33.29 -28.73
CA ASN A 204 36.37 32.25 -29.70
C ASN A 204 35.16 32.60 -30.57
N ILE A 205 34.62 33.82 -30.46
CA ILE A 205 33.67 34.36 -31.44
C ILE A 205 34.49 34.99 -32.56
N THR A 206 35.13 34.15 -33.39
CA THR A 206 35.61 34.61 -34.69
C THR A 206 34.40 35.12 -35.45
N GLU A 207 34.40 36.42 -35.75
CA GLU A 207 33.38 37.13 -36.49
C GLU A 207 32.85 36.30 -37.67
N SER A 208 31.59 35.90 -37.64
CA SER A 208 30.78 35.98 -38.86
C SER A 208 29.95 37.24 -38.75
N LYS A 209 30.52 38.35 -39.24
CA LYS A 209 29.78 39.54 -39.64
C LYS A 209 28.80 39.14 -40.76
N LEU A 210 27.68 38.50 -40.43
CA LEU A 210 26.50 38.51 -41.28
C LEU A 210 25.54 39.53 -40.68
N ASP A 211 25.21 40.54 -41.49
CA ASP A 211 24.25 41.58 -41.17
C ASP A 211 22.89 40.93 -40.84
N THR A 212 22.55 40.91 -39.55
CA THR A 212 21.44 40.12 -38.97
C THR A 212 20.07 40.51 -39.51
N LYS A 213 19.96 41.65 -40.22
CA LYS A 213 18.73 42.12 -40.87
C LYS A 213 18.52 41.62 -42.31
N LYS A 214 19.51 41.00 -42.97
CA LYS A 214 19.43 40.62 -44.40
C LYS A 214 19.61 39.12 -44.70
N ILE A 215 19.64 38.27 -43.68
CA ILE A 215 19.84 36.82 -43.87
C ILE A 215 18.59 36.20 -44.53
N THR A 216 18.76 35.42 -45.60
CA THR A 216 17.67 34.67 -46.24
C THR A 216 17.22 33.49 -45.35
N TRP A 217 16.03 32.93 -45.56
CA TRP A 217 15.60 31.76 -44.79
C TRP A 217 16.53 30.56 -44.99
N TYR A 218 17.04 30.36 -46.21
CA TYR A 218 17.99 29.30 -46.53
C TYR A 218 19.34 29.46 -45.81
N GLU A 219 19.91 30.66 -45.78
CA GLU A 219 21.14 30.95 -45.04
C GLU A 219 20.93 30.82 -43.53
N ALA A 220 19.77 31.24 -43.02
CA ALA A 220 19.41 31.09 -41.62
C ALA A 220 19.29 29.61 -41.22
N THR A 221 18.65 28.77 -42.04
CA THR A 221 18.50 27.33 -41.76
C THR A 221 19.83 26.58 -41.84
N THR A 222 20.65 26.86 -42.86
CA THR A 222 21.96 26.21 -43.03
C THR A 222 22.94 26.60 -41.93
N SER A 223 23.03 27.89 -41.59
CA SER A 223 23.86 28.37 -40.47
C SER A 223 23.39 27.82 -39.12
N THR A 224 22.08 27.80 -38.88
CA THR A 224 21.51 27.21 -37.65
C THR A 224 21.80 25.71 -37.59
N GLY A 225 21.66 24.98 -38.70
CA GLY A 225 21.98 23.55 -38.79
C GLY A 225 23.45 23.26 -38.46
N LEU A 226 24.38 24.07 -38.97
CA LEU A 226 25.81 23.94 -38.65
C LEU A 226 26.10 24.20 -37.16
N ILE A 227 25.46 25.22 -36.57
CA ILE A 227 25.57 25.54 -35.13
C ILE A 227 25.05 24.36 -34.29
N LEU A 228 23.89 23.81 -34.63
CA LEU A 228 23.30 22.67 -33.95
C LEU A 228 24.18 21.42 -34.06
N TYR A 229 24.74 21.13 -35.24
CA TYR A 229 25.63 20.00 -35.45
C TYR A 229 26.92 20.11 -34.62
N LYS A 230 27.58 21.28 -34.65
CA LYS A 230 28.79 21.53 -33.83
C LYS A 230 28.48 21.43 -32.34
N SER A 231 27.37 22.01 -31.91
CA SER A 231 26.93 21.97 -30.51
C SER A 231 26.59 20.54 -30.07
N LEU A 232 25.93 19.75 -30.93
CA LEU A 232 25.64 18.34 -30.67
C LEU A 232 26.92 17.53 -30.48
N PHE A 233 27.90 17.68 -31.37
CA PHE A 233 29.17 16.98 -31.24
C PHE A 233 29.90 17.38 -29.95
N GLN A 234 29.91 18.66 -29.59
CA GLN A 234 30.56 19.18 -28.37
C GLN A 234 29.88 18.68 -27.08
N VAL A 235 28.55 18.57 -27.07
CA VAL A 235 27.80 18.02 -25.93
C VAL A 235 28.00 16.50 -25.86
N ALA A 236 27.75 15.78 -26.96
CA ALA A 236 27.78 14.32 -27.03
C ALA A 236 29.17 13.73 -26.70
N LYS A 237 30.26 14.33 -27.19
CA LYS A 237 31.64 13.86 -26.94
C LYS A 237 32.01 13.74 -25.45
N ILE A 238 31.34 14.51 -24.58
CA ILE A 238 31.59 14.50 -23.14
C ILE A 238 30.43 13.83 -22.38
N ALA A 239 29.18 14.13 -22.76
CA ALA A 239 28.01 13.63 -22.04
C ALA A 239 27.84 12.10 -22.18
N VAL A 240 28.04 11.55 -23.37
CA VAL A 240 27.79 10.12 -23.67
C VAL A 240 28.81 9.19 -23.00
N PRO A 241 30.14 9.43 -23.05
CA PRO A 241 31.09 8.56 -22.36
C PRO A 241 30.90 8.58 -20.83
N LEU A 242 30.65 9.76 -20.26
CA LEU A 242 30.38 9.89 -18.82
C LEU A 242 29.07 9.20 -18.40
N MET A 243 28.10 9.11 -19.31
CA MET A 243 26.82 8.45 -19.06
C MET A 243 26.97 6.93 -19.00
N VAL A 244 27.74 6.34 -19.93
CA VAL A 244 28.07 4.90 -19.89
C VAL A 244 28.90 4.57 -18.65
N LEU A 245 29.85 5.43 -18.29
CA LEU A 245 30.63 5.26 -17.06
C LEU A 245 29.73 5.32 -15.82
N ALA A 246 28.80 6.28 -15.76
CA ALA A 246 27.87 6.43 -14.66
C ALA A 246 26.92 5.22 -14.54
N SER A 247 26.45 4.65 -15.65
CA SER A 247 25.61 3.45 -15.60
C SER A 247 26.35 2.26 -15.01
N ILE A 248 27.59 2.03 -15.46
CA ILE A 248 28.42 0.93 -14.95
C ILE A 248 28.69 1.11 -13.46
N LEU A 249 29.11 2.31 -13.03
CA LEU A 249 29.40 2.58 -11.62
C LEU A 249 28.15 2.51 -10.74
N GLY A 250 27.03 3.08 -11.19
CA GLY A 250 25.76 3.06 -10.46
C GLY A 250 25.24 1.64 -10.24
N VAL A 251 25.21 0.83 -11.30
CA VAL A 251 24.78 -0.58 -11.20
C VAL A 251 25.77 -1.37 -10.36
N THR A 252 27.08 -1.15 -10.51
CA THR A 252 28.09 -1.80 -9.65
C THR A 252 27.85 -1.51 -8.17
N ILE A 253 27.51 -0.27 -7.80
CA ILE A 253 27.21 0.08 -6.40
C ILE A 253 25.97 -0.67 -5.91
N VAL A 254 24.89 -0.72 -6.69
CA VAL A 254 23.65 -1.41 -6.28
C VAL A 254 23.83 -2.94 -6.21
N GLU A 255 24.65 -3.51 -7.08
CA GLU A 255 24.96 -4.94 -7.08
C GLU A 255 25.88 -5.36 -5.92
N LEU A 256 26.77 -4.47 -5.48
CA LEU A 256 27.68 -4.71 -4.35
C LEU A 256 27.07 -4.36 -2.99
N VAL A 257 26.19 -3.37 -2.96
CA VAL A 257 25.48 -2.91 -1.76
C VAL A 257 23.99 -2.93 -2.07
N PRO A 258 23.34 -4.10 -1.92
CA PRO A 258 21.89 -4.21 -2.10
C PRO A 258 21.18 -3.22 -1.19
N MET A 259 20.09 -2.61 -1.65
CA MET A 259 19.34 -1.67 -0.83
C MET A 259 18.77 -2.32 0.45
N ASP A 260 18.57 -3.64 0.44
CA ASP A 260 18.12 -4.43 1.58
C ASP A 260 19.17 -4.48 2.72
N PHE A 261 20.45 -4.22 2.41
CA PHE A 261 21.50 -4.08 3.44
C PHE A 261 21.16 -2.99 4.46
N PHE A 262 20.51 -1.91 4.01
CA PHE A 262 20.11 -0.80 4.90
C PHE A 262 18.98 -1.17 5.86
N LEU A 263 18.20 -2.23 5.58
CA LEU A 263 17.12 -2.71 6.46
C LEU A 263 17.65 -3.35 7.75
N GLN A 264 18.93 -3.76 7.77
CA GLN A 264 19.57 -4.39 8.93
C GLN A 264 20.33 -3.39 9.81
N LEU A 265 20.38 -2.11 9.42
CA LEU A 265 21.16 -1.09 10.13
C LEU A 265 20.26 -0.26 11.04
N ASN A 266 20.66 -0.09 12.30
CA ASN A 266 20.04 0.88 13.19
C ASN A 266 20.32 2.32 12.71
N PRO A 267 19.38 3.28 12.86
CA PRO A 267 19.55 4.66 12.44
C PRO A 267 20.51 5.41 13.39
N THR A 268 21.80 5.27 13.12
CA THR A 268 22.90 5.97 13.79
C THR A 268 23.48 7.01 12.84
N PHE A 269 24.27 7.95 13.36
CA PHE A 269 24.96 8.92 12.51
C PHE A 269 25.77 8.23 11.40
N THR A 270 26.48 7.15 11.74
CA THR A 270 27.35 6.42 10.80
C THR A 270 26.55 5.72 9.69
N SER A 271 25.43 5.06 10.04
CA SER A 271 24.60 4.39 9.04
C SER A 271 23.87 5.39 8.14
N LEU A 272 23.35 6.49 8.69
CA LEU A 272 22.76 7.56 7.89
C LEU A 272 23.80 8.22 6.97
N LEU A 273 25.03 8.42 7.46
CA LEU A 273 26.13 8.92 6.64
C LEU A 273 26.45 7.95 5.49
N LEU A 274 26.53 6.65 5.77
CA LEU A 274 26.76 5.63 4.74
C LEU A 274 25.62 5.61 3.70
N THR A 275 24.37 5.61 4.15
CA THR A 275 23.20 5.68 3.27
C THR A 275 23.24 6.92 2.39
N SER A 276 23.50 8.09 2.98
CA SER A 276 23.60 9.36 2.27
C SER A 276 24.75 9.39 1.26
N ILE A 277 25.90 8.77 1.58
CA ILE A 277 27.02 8.60 0.64
C ILE A 277 26.58 7.74 -0.54
N VAL A 278 26.02 6.55 -0.28
CA VAL A 278 25.62 5.61 -1.33
C VAL A 278 24.57 6.25 -2.23
N SER A 279 23.49 6.80 -1.67
CA SER A 279 22.40 7.40 -2.43
C SER A 279 22.83 8.61 -3.26
N THR A 280 23.68 9.49 -2.73
CA THR A 280 24.18 10.68 -3.45
C THR A 280 25.05 10.30 -4.65
N LEU A 281 25.66 9.11 -4.65
CA LEU A 281 26.49 8.65 -5.77
C LEU A 281 25.65 8.02 -6.89
N LEU A 282 24.46 7.50 -6.60
CA LEU A 282 23.66 6.74 -7.55
C LEU A 282 23.03 7.63 -8.63
N PRO A 283 23.27 7.36 -9.93
CA PRO A 283 22.62 8.08 -11.01
C PRO A 283 21.22 7.51 -11.25
N VAL A 284 20.24 7.96 -10.47
CA VAL A 284 18.87 7.42 -10.55
C VAL A 284 18.00 8.08 -11.63
N PRO A 285 17.00 7.36 -12.18
CA PRO A 285 15.99 7.97 -13.03
C PRO A 285 15.04 8.89 -12.24
N MET A 286 14.28 9.72 -12.95
CA MET A 286 13.30 10.62 -12.33
C MET A 286 12.26 9.85 -11.51
N LEU A 287 11.88 10.37 -10.34
CA LEU A 287 10.91 9.79 -9.38
C LEU A 287 11.37 8.51 -8.68
N PHE A 288 12.54 7.96 -9.04
CA PHE A 288 13.08 6.77 -8.40
C PHE A 288 13.34 6.99 -6.91
N ASP A 289 13.72 8.20 -6.52
CA ASP A 289 13.86 8.62 -5.14
C ASP A 289 12.56 8.52 -4.32
N ILE A 290 11.41 8.83 -4.92
CA ILE A 290 10.10 8.70 -4.28
C ILE A 290 9.70 7.22 -4.22
N PHE A 291 9.76 6.50 -5.34
CA PHE A 291 9.35 5.10 -5.40
C PHE A 291 10.26 4.17 -4.58
N ALA A 292 11.58 4.37 -4.61
CA ALA A 292 12.50 3.57 -3.82
C ALA A 292 12.35 3.85 -2.33
N ALA A 293 12.20 5.12 -1.93
CA ALA A 293 11.94 5.46 -0.53
C ALA A 293 10.59 4.91 -0.06
N ASP A 294 9.55 4.91 -0.90
CA ASP A 294 8.23 4.37 -0.58
C ASP A 294 8.26 2.84 -0.46
N THR A 295 8.87 2.17 -1.45
CA THR A 295 9.05 0.72 -1.46
C THR A 295 9.84 0.27 -0.23
N LEU A 296 10.97 0.92 0.08
CA LEU A 296 11.80 0.57 1.24
C LEU A 296 11.11 0.95 2.56
N SER A 297 10.42 2.10 2.64
CA SER A 297 9.66 2.48 3.83
C SER A 297 8.52 1.50 4.10
N THR A 298 7.86 1.00 3.05
CA THR A 298 6.83 -0.05 3.15
C THR A 298 7.43 -1.41 3.54
N ALA A 299 8.68 -1.66 3.16
CA ALA A 299 9.48 -2.81 3.61
C ALA A 299 10.02 -2.66 5.05
N GLY A 300 9.69 -1.59 5.78
CA GLY A 300 10.08 -1.40 7.18
C GLY A 300 11.39 -0.62 7.38
N LEU A 301 11.90 0.05 6.35
CA LEU A 301 13.07 0.93 6.49
C LEU A 301 12.78 2.03 7.53
N PRO A 302 13.62 2.20 8.57
CA PRO A 302 13.41 3.24 9.57
C PRO A 302 13.29 4.62 8.94
N VAL A 303 12.40 5.45 9.48
CA VAL A 303 12.01 6.70 8.81
C VAL A 303 13.17 7.69 8.66
N ALA A 304 14.20 7.61 9.50
CA ALA A 304 15.45 8.34 9.32
C ALA A 304 16.16 8.01 7.99
N PHE A 305 16.19 6.74 7.58
CA PHE A 305 16.76 6.36 6.29
C PHE A 305 15.84 6.76 5.13
N THR A 306 14.52 6.66 5.30
CA THR A 306 13.54 7.15 4.32
C THR A 306 13.76 8.63 4.03
N GLY A 307 13.85 9.47 5.06
CA GLY A 307 14.14 10.90 4.91
C GLY A 307 15.50 11.16 4.26
N THR A 308 16.51 10.35 4.59
CA THR A 308 17.85 10.45 4.00
C THR A 308 17.82 10.14 2.50
N LEU A 309 17.28 8.99 2.11
CA LEU A 309 17.18 8.53 0.72
C LEU A 309 16.34 9.49 -0.12
N LEU A 310 15.17 9.87 0.38
CA LEU A 310 14.23 10.72 -0.31
C LEU A 310 14.84 12.09 -0.69
N PHE A 311 15.72 12.63 0.15
CA PHE A 311 16.47 13.86 -0.16
C PHE A 311 17.69 13.60 -1.06
N SER A 312 18.59 12.72 -0.65
CA SER A 312 19.90 12.55 -1.30
C SER A 312 19.86 11.88 -2.67
N LEU A 313 18.97 10.89 -2.85
CA LEU A 313 18.92 10.04 -4.05
C LEU A 313 18.46 10.81 -5.29
N GLY A 314 17.58 11.82 -5.14
CA GLY A 314 16.99 12.55 -6.25
C GLY A 314 17.69 13.85 -6.65
N ILE A 315 18.53 14.42 -5.77
CA ILE A 315 19.06 15.80 -5.90
C ILE A 315 20.44 15.85 -6.54
N TYR A 316 21.25 14.79 -6.44
CA TYR A 316 22.60 14.76 -6.98
C TYR A 316 23.00 13.37 -7.47
N SER A 317 24.17 13.27 -8.12
CA SER A 317 24.71 12.00 -8.61
C SER A 317 26.21 12.10 -8.89
N LEU A 318 26.86 10.94 -9.03
CA LEU A 318 28.25 10.86 -9.54
C LEU A 318 28.37 11.45 -10.96
N TYR A 319 27.34 11.30 -11.80
CA TYR A 319 27.32 11.87 -13.14
C TYR A 319 27.28 13.40 -13.11
N ALA A 320 26.39 13.98 -12.30
CA ALA A 320 26.30 15.42 -12.09
C ALA A 320 27.63 15.98 -11.54
N THR A 321 28.23 15.29 -10.57
CA THR A 321 29.55 15.64 -10.02
C THR A 321 30.61 15.67 -11.11
N SER A 322 30.65 14.65 -11.97
CA SER A 322 31.63 14.54 -13.06
C SER A 322 31.49 15.66 -14.10
N ILE A 323 30.25 16.07 -14.39
CA ILE A 323 29.98 17.20 -15.29
C ILE A 323 30.39 18.53 -14.63
N ILE A 324 30.01 18.78 -13.38
CA ILE A 324 30.39 20.02 -12.68
C ILE A 324 31.92 20.11 -12.52
N TRP A 325 32.58 18.99 -12.24
CA TRP A 325 34.03 18.90 -12.12
C TRP A 325 34.75 19.29 -13.41
N SER A 326 34.23 18.87 -14.56
CA SER A 326 34.81 19.15 -15.88
C SER A 326 34.40 20.50 -16.47
N THR A 327 33.38 21.15 -15.91
CA THR A 327 32.80 22.38 -16.49
C THR A 327 32.97 23.62 -15.63
N VAL A 328 32.68 23.52 -14.34
CA VAL A 328 32.69 24.64 -13.39
C VAL A 328 34.02 24.66 -12.65
N SER A 329 34.18 23.80 -11.64
CA SER A 329 35.45 23.58 -10.97
C SER A 329 35.40 22.32 -10.09
N ARG A 330 36.57 21.73 -9.82
CA ARG A 330 36.71 20.58 -8.90
C ARG A 330 36.25 20.92 -7.48
N ARG A 331 36.50 22.16 -7.04
CA ARG A 331 36.14 22.66 -5.70
C ARG A 331 34.62 22.72 -5.55
N VAL A 332 33.91 23.28 -6.53
CA VAL A 332 32.45 23.35 -6.51
C VAL A 332 31.81 21.95 -6.59
N ALA A 333 32.34 21.07 -7.43
CA ALA A 333 31.84 19.69 -7.56
C ALA A 333 31.90 18.90 -6.25
N LEU A 334 33.06 18.93 -5.58
CA LEU A 334 33.27 18.23 -4.30
C LEU A 334 32.50 18.91 -3.16
N TYR A 335 32.40 20.24 -3.18
CA TYR A 335 31.63 20.97 -2.17
C TYR A 335 30.16 20.54 -2.17
N PHE A 336 29.50 20.53 -3.34
CA PHE A 336 28.10 20.11 -3.41
C PHE A 336 27.92 18.61 -3.11
N LEU A 337 28.89 17.77 -3.48
CA LEU A 337 28.87 16.35 -3.10
C LEU A 337 28.83 16.19 -1.57
N VAL A 338 29.76 16.81 -0.85
CA VAL A 338 29.83 16.74 0.62
C VAL A 338 28.62 17.41 1.26
N LEU A 339 28.20 18.56 0.75
CA LEU A 339 27.05 19.29 1.26
C LEU A 339 25.77 18.46 1.19
N ILE A 340 25.52 17.80 0.06
CA ILE A 340 24.30 17.01 -0.16
C ILE A 340 24.33 15.75 0.72
N ILE A 341 25.50 15.15 0.93
CA ILE A 341 25.67 14.06 1.89
C ILE A 341 25.28 14.51 3.31
N LEU A 342 25.79 15.66 3.76
CA LEU A 342 25.49 16.22 5.08
C LEU A 342 24.01 16.61 5.22
N MET A 343 23.42 17.21 4.18
CA MET A 343 22.00 17.54 4.16
C MET A 343 21.11 16.30 4.13
N GLY A 344 21.54 15.21 3.49
CA GLY A 344 20.84 13.92 3.54
C GLY A 344 20.78 13.35 4.96
N VAL A 345 21.90 13.38 5.69
CA VAL A 345 21.93 12.98 7.11
C VAL A 345 21.00 13.87 7.95
N ALA A 346 21.05 15.18 7.73
CA ALA A 346 20.15 16.12 8.41
C ALA A 346 18.67 15.85 8.08
N ALA A 347 18.35 15.53 6.82
CA ALA A 347 17.00 15.16 6.41
C ALA A 347 16.51 13.94 7.19
N GLY A 348 17.35 12.91 7.36
CA GLY A 348 17.02 11.74 8.17
C GLY A 348 16.69 12.08 9.61
N TYR A 349 17.56 12.85 10.28
CA TYR A 349 17.34 13.27 11.67
C TYR A 349 16.08 14.13 11.85
N ILE A 350 15.86 15.11 10.96
CA ILE A 350 14.67 15.98 11.03
C ILE A 350 13.40 15.15 10.83
N THR A 351 13.43 14.19 9.90
CA THR A 351 12.29 13.31 9.63
C THR A 351 12.00 12.41 10.84
N GLN A 352 13.03 11.80 11.43
CA GLN A 352 12.88 11.01 12.66
C GLN A 352 12.30 11.85 13.80
N TYR A 353 12.85 13.04 14.04
CA TYR A 353 12.44 13.92 15.13
C TYR A 353 10.99 14.41 15.00
N THR A 354 10.58 14.83 13.79
CA THR A 354 9.23 15.35 13.53
C THR A 354 8.14 14.28 13.71
N ILE A 355 8.43 13.02 13.40
CA ILE A 355 7.51 11.90 13.65
C ILE A 355 7.48 11.53 15.13
N THR A 356 8.64 11.52 15.77
CA THR A 356 8.81 11.17 17.18
C THR A 356 8.06 12.14 18.10
N LEU A 357 8.06 13.44 17.80
CA LEU A 357 7.29 14.47 18.52
C LEU A 357 5.77 14.23 18.52
N ASN A 358 5.22 13.56 17.51
CA ASN A 358 3.81 13.20 17.46
C ASN A 358 3.49 11.93 18.26
N LEU A 359 4.48 11.08 18.54
CA LEU A 359 4.33 9.84 19.29
C LEU A 359 4.50 10.03 20.81
N PHE A 360 5.32 10.99 21.25
CA PHE A 360 5.59 11.26 22.67
C PHE A 360 4.52 12.06 23.43
N GLY A 361 3.31 12.17 22.89
CA GLY A 361 2.13 12.69 23.62
C GLY A 361 1.54 11.71 24.65
N SER A 362 2.05 10.48 24.74
CA SER A 362 1.57 9.46 25.68
C SER A 362 2.71 8.57 26.17
N THR A 363 3.09 8.71 27.45
CA THR A 363 4.07 7.81 28.09
C THR A 363 3.50 7.23 29.37
N SER A 364 3.47 5.91 29.50
CA SER A 364 3.50 5.22 30.80
C SER A 364 4.10 3.82 30.64
N SER A 365 5.11 3.53 31.48
CA SER A 365 5.92 2.32 31.51
C SER A 365 5.21 1.11 32.15
N PRO A 366 5.57 -0.14 31.84
CA PRO A 366 4.93 -1.33 32.42
C PRO A 366 5.60 -1.78 33.72
N SER A 367 4.81 -2.35 34.64
CA SER A 367 5.28 -3.08 35.81
C SER A 367 4.75 -4.52 35.78
N ILE A 368 5.60 -5.47 36.16
CA ILE A 368 5.38 -6.93 36.06
C ILE A 368 4.81 -7.44 37.38
N TYR A 369 3.72 -8.21 37.33
CA TYR A 369 3.31 -9.08 38.43
C TYR A 369 2.97 -10.49 37.91
N ARG A 370 3.41 -11.51 38.66
CA ARG A 370 3.08 -12.93 38.48
C ARG A 370 1.97 -13.31 39.46
N PHE A 371 1.02 -14.13 39.02
CA PHE A 371 0.12 -14.88 39.90
C PHE A 371 0.05 -16.35 39.45
N GLY A 372 -0.02 -17.25 40.44
CA GLY A 372 -0.32 -18.67 40.27
C GLY A 372 -1.76 -18.96 40.66
N LEU A 373 -2.31 -20.10 40.22
CA LEU A 373 -3.63 -20.61 40.59
C LEU A 373 -3.72 -22.13 40.43
N ASP A 374 -4.61 -22.70 41.25
CA ASP A 374 -4.88 -24.12 41.51
C ASP A 374 -5.56 -24.86 40.32
N SER A 375 -5.25 -26.14 40.15
CA SER A 375 -5.76 -27.01 39.07
C SER A 375 -7.03 -27.80 39.45
N VAL A 376 -7.92 -28.01 38.48
CA VAL A 376 -9.14 -28.82 38.59
C VAL A 376 -9.13 -29.88 37.48
N ASN A 377 -8.87 -31.14 37.85
CA ASN A 377 -8.87 -32.28 36.93
C ASN A 377 -10.27 -32.54 36.32
N LEU A 378 -10.35 -32.63 35.00
CA LEU A 378 -11.48 -33.23 34.28
C LEU A 378 -11.07 -34.53 33.57
N ASN A 379 -11.73 -35.63 33.97
CA ASN A 379 -11.76 -36.91 33.28
C ASN A 379 -13.09 -36.98 32.51
N THR A 380 -13.07 -37.20 31.20
CA THR A 380 -14.23 -37.77 30.51
C THR A 380 -13.80 -38.60 29.30
N SER A 381 -14.23 -39.86 29.32
CA SER A 381 -14.30 -40.80 28.22
C SER A 381 -15.77 -41.19 28.08
N GLU A 382 -16.41 -40.91 26.93
CA GLU A 382 -17.57 -41.64 26.40
C GLU A 382 -17.93 -41.06 25.01
N GLU A 383 -17.72 -41.85 23.95
CA GLU A 383 -18.15 -41.54 22.58
C GLU A 383 -19.69 -41.67 22.50
N ALA A 384 -20.37 -40.62 22.04
CA ALA A 384 -21.81 -40.64 21.80
C ALA A 384 -22.11 -40.98 20.33
N ASP A 385 -22.99 -41.96 20.08
CA ASP A 385 -23.46 -42.31 18.73
C ASP A 385 -24.31 -41.17 18.13
N VAL A 386 -23.84 -40.56 17.05
CA VAL A 386 -24.57 -39.53 16.28
C VAL A 386 -25.36 -40.18 15.14
N TYR A 387 -26.68 -39.95 15.09
CA TYR A 387 -27.55 -40.42 13.99
C TYR A 387 -27.97 -39.26 13.08
N PHE A 388 -27.65 -39.36 11.80
CA PHE A 388 -28.11 -38.41 10.78
C PHE A 388 -29.51 -38.77 10.29
N LYS A 389 -30.45 -37.83 10.32
CA LYS A 389 -31.80 -37.99 9.76
C LYS A 389 -31.99 -37.04 8.59
N GLN A 390 -31.94 -37.57 7.37
CA GLN A 390 -32.23 -36.81 6.16
C GLN A 390 -33.67 -36.28 6.21
N LYS A 391 -33.81 -34.94 6.15
CA LYS A 391 -35.12 -34.27 6.11
C LYS A 391 -35.35 -33.80 4.67
N LYS A 392 -36.44 -34.24 4.06
CA LYS A 392 -36.81 -33.80 2.70
C LYS A 392 -37.23 -32.31 2.77
N HIS A 393 -36.54 -31.44 2.03
CA HIS A 393 -36.85 -30.00 2.01
C HIS A 393 -38.26 -29.74 1.45
N ALA A 394 -38.89 -28.66 1.92
CA ALA A 394 -40.22 -28.27 1.46
C ALA A 394 -40.15 -27.77 0.00
N ASN A 395 -41.26 -27.88 -0.74
CA ASN A 395 -41.33 -27.32 -2.09
C ASN A 395 -41.22 -25.79 -2.04
N ARG A 396 -40.51 -25.23 -3.04
CA ARG A 396 -40.28 -23.79 -3.26
C ARG A 396 -41.53 -22.95 -2.99
N ASN A 397 -41.53 -22.19 -1.89
CA ASN A 397 -42.64 -21.32 -1.55
C ASN A 397 -42.35 -19.92 -2.09
N ILE A 398 -42.54 -19.73 -3.41
CA ILE A 398 -42.42 -18.43 -4.09
C ILE A 398 -43.64 -17.57 -3.71
N SER A 399 -43.77 -17.19 -2.44
CA SER A 399 -44.71 -16.14 -2.08
C SER A 399 -44.05 -14.79 -2.37
N ASN A 400 -44.73 -13.88 -3.08
CA ASN A 400 -44.28 -12.50 -3.35
C ASN A 400 -44.12 -11.62 -2.09
N ASN A 401 -44.12 -12.22 -0.90
CA ASN A 401 -43.80 -11.57 0.36
C ASN A 401 -42.41 -12.06 0.75
N SER A 402 -41.52 -11.14 1.13
CA SER A 402 -40.13 -11.40 1.51
C SER A 402 -39.92 -12.41 2.64
N GLY A 403 -40.97 -13.01 3.22
CA GLY A 403 -40.88 -13.92 4.37
C GLY A 403 -40.54 -13.23 5.69
N PHE A 404 -40.05 -11.98 5.65
CA PHE A 404 -39.53 -11.23 6.78
C PHE A 404 -40.27 -9.90 6.98
N THR A 405 -40.42 -9.48 8.23
CA THR A 405 -40.90 -8.13 8.59
C THR A 405 -39.72 -7.32 9.09
N ARG A 406 -39.51 -6.14 8.50
CA ARG A 406 -38.48 -5.20 8.93
C ARG A 406 -38.96 -4.39 10.13
N ILE A 407 -38.14 -4.30 11.16
CA ILE A 407 -38.37 -3.46 12.34
C ILE A 407 -37.11 -2.62 12.56
N GLU A 408 -37.25 -1.35 12.90
CA GLU A 408 -36.09 -0.51 13.18
C GLU A 408 -35.56 -0.83 14.59
N GLY A 409 -34.27 -1.11 14.73
CA GLY A 409 -33.66 -1.53 16.01
C GLY A 409 -34.03 -0.68 17.23
N PRO A 410 -34.03 0.67 17.15
CA PRO A 410 -34.43 1.53 18.27
C PRO A 410 -35.87 1.30 18.77
N GLU A 411 -36.79 0.88 17.90
CA GLU A 411 -38.19 0.60 18.26
C GLU A 411 -38.32 -0.61 19.19
N ILE A 412 -37.33 -1.51 19.15
CA ILE A 412 -37.28 -2.75 19.92
C ILE A 412 -36.16 -2.75 20.95
N GLY A 413 -35.67 -1.58 21.38
CA GLY A 413 -34.67 -1.45 22.44
C GLY A 413 -33.21 -1.66 22.01
N LEU A 414 -32.97 -1.83 20.70
CA LEU A 414 -31.64 -1.94 20.11
C LEU A 414 -31.15 -0.51 19.77
N SER A 415 -30.73 0.21 20.81
CA SER A 415 -30.34 1.62 20.76
C SER A 415 -28.86 1.82 20.41
N ARG A 416 -28.53 2.95 19.76
CA ARG A 416 -27.13 3.36 19.56
C ARG A 416 -26.43 3.56 20.90
N ILE A 417 -25.17 3.13 20.97
CA ILE A 417 -24.31 3.31 22.15
C ILE A 417 -23.49 4.62 22.05
N PHE A 418 -23.66 5.43 20.98
CA PHE A 418 -22.80 6.59 20.70
C PHE A 418 -23.57 7.91 20.52
N ASP A 419 -23.29 8.88 21.39
CA ASP A 419 -23.42 10.31 21.15
C ASP A 419 -22.06 10.94 21.48
N HIS A 420 -21.35 11.47 20.49
CA HIS A 420 -20.06 12.14 20.69
C HIS A 420 -20.08 13.53 20.04
N GLY A 421 -19.76 14.53 20.86
CA GLY A 421 -19.40 15.87 20.39
C GLY A 421 -18.13 15.83 19.52
N ALA A 422 -18.01 16.81 18.63
CA ALA A 422 -17.17 16.85 17.43
C ALA A 422 -15.63 16.68 17.57
N ASN A 423 -15.07 16.24 18.70
CA ASN A 423 -13.64 16.35 19.02
C ASN A 423 -12.88 15.05 19.40
N LYS A 424 -13.49 13.85 19.40
CA LYS A 424 -12.74 12.59 19.62
C LYS A 424 -12.60 11.82 18.30
N ARG A 425 -11.35 11.50 17.90
CA ARG A 425 -11.02 11.15 16.50
C ARG A 425 -10.83 9.67 16.17
N TYR A 426 -10.96 8.70 17.08
CA TYR A 426 -10.58 7.29 16.79
C TYR A 426 -11.36 6.20 17.55
N VAL A 427 -12.64 6.41 17.91
CA VAL A 427 -13.50 5.32 18.43
C VAL A 427 -14.68 5.08 17.46
N GLU A 428 -14.36 4.73 16.21
CA GLU A 428 -15.35 4.34 15.18
C GLU A 428 -15.12 2.90 14.70
N GLU A 429 -14.90 1.91 15.59
CA GLU A 429 -14.85 0.49 15.20
C GLU A 429 -15.52 -0.39 16.27
N ASN A 430 -16.81 -0.66 16.11
CA ASN A 430 -17.57 -1.51 17.03
C ASN A 430 -17.85 -2.85 16.36
N GLY A 431 -17.10 -3.88 16.74
CA GLY A 431 -17.42 -5.25 16.38
C GLY A 431 -18.80 -5.66 16.91
N ILE A 432 -19.47 -6.55 16.17
CA ILE A 432 -20.80 -7.07 16.48
C ILE A 432 -20.83 -8.57 16.19
N VAL A 433 -21.44 -9.35 17.09
CA VAL A 433 -21.66 -10.78 16.88
C VAL A 433 -23.08 -11.12 17.32
N ALA A 434 -23.67 -12.14 16.71
CA ALA A 434 -25.00 -12.59 17.08
C ALA A 434 -24.99 -14.09 17.29
N ASN A 435 -25.58 -14.51 18.41
CA ASN A 435 -25.68 -15.90 18.80
C ASN A 435 -26.81 -16.04 19.84
N ASP A 436 -27.25 -17.25 20.13
CA ASP A 436 -28.22 -17.51 21.19
C ASP A 436 -27.47 -17.70 22.53
N PHE A 437 -27.15 -16.59 23.20
CA PHE A 437 -26.31 -16.61 24.40
C PHE A 437 -27.05 -17.18 25.62
N ASN A 438 -28.38 -17.17 25.62
CA ASN A 438 -29.21 -17.68 26.72
C ASN A 438 -29.91 -19.02 26.40
N ARG A 439 -29.70 -19.57 25.20
CA ARG A 439 -30.26 -20.84 24.70
C ARG A 439 -31.78 -20.88 24.71
N ASP A 440 -32.43 -19.75 24.44
CA ASP A 440 -33.89 -19.66 24.39
C ASP A 440 -34.46 -19.89 22.98
N GLY A 441 -33.60 -20.16 22.00
CA GLY A 441 -33.93 -20.37 20.60
C GLY A 441 -34.02 -19.08 19.79
N TRP A 442 -33.77 -17.92 20.40
CA TRP A 442 -33.75 -16.63 19.72
C TRP A 442 -32.34 -16.07 19.68
N THR A 443 -31.94 -15.57 18.52
CA THR A 443 -30.64 -14.92 18.39
C THR A 443 -30.61 -13.60 19.15
N ASP A 444 -29.63 -13.51 20.02
CA ASP A 444 -29.18 -12.32 20.72
C ASP A 444 -28.08 -11.61 19.94
N VAL A 445 -27.69 -10.41 20.38
CA VAL A 445 -26.65 -9.61 19.73
C VAL A 445 -25.69 -9.05 20.76
N ALA A 446 -24.38 -9.21 20.57
CA ALA A 446 -23.35 -8.56 21.38
C ALA A 446 -22.60 -7.51 20.55
N MET A 447 -22.39 -6.33 21.12
CA MET A 447 -21.70 -5.20 20.47
C MET A 447 -20.63 -4.61 21.37
N LEU A 448 -19.52 -4.19 20.78
CA LEU A 448 -18.49 -3.44 21.49
C LEU A 448 -18.94 -2.00 21.79
N TYR A 449 -18.47 -1.46 22.91
CA TYR A 449 -18.59 -0.04 23.28
C TYR A 449 -17.35 0.44 24.05
N GLU A 450 -17.27 1.75 24.36
CA GLU A 450 -16.06 2.39 24.94
C GLU A 450 -15.54 1.67 26.20
N GLU A 451 -16.43 1.10 27.02
CA GLU A 451 -16.07 0.43 28.29
C GLU A 451 -16.12 -1.10 28.25
N GLY A 452 -16.56 -1.72 27.15
CA GLY A 452 -16.67 -3.20 27.10
C GLY A 452 -17.61 -3.76 26.03
N VAL A 453 -18.44 -4.73 26.43
CA VAL A 453 -19.44 -5.39 25.56
C VAL A 453 -20.86 -5.15 26.06
N ALA A 454 -21.75 -4.74 25.17
CA ALA A 454 -23.17 -4.66 25.39
C ALA A 454 -23.86 -5.86 24.72
N ILE A 455 -24.45 -6.74 25.52
CA ILE A 455 -25.25 -7.88 25.08
C ILE A 455 -26.72 -7.48 25.09
N TYR A 456 -27.38 -7.63 23.96
CA TYR A 456 -28.79 -7.41 23.72
C TYR A 456 -29.48 -8.77 23.64
N ILE A 457 -30.10 -9.19 24.74
CA ILE A 457 -30.86 -10.44 24.82
C ILE A 457 -32.24 -10.25 24.19
N ASN A 458 -32.57 -11.06 23.19
CA ASN A 458 -33.79 -11.02 22.43
C ASN A 458 -34.93 -11.70 23.17
N ASN A 459 -35.87 -10.92 23.72
CA ASN A 459 -37.05 -11.48 24.36
C ASN A 459 -38.11 -11.83 23.33
N LEU A 460 -37.96 -12.99 22.68
CA LEU A 460 -38.96 -13.60 21.82
C LEU A 460 -39.40 -12.70 20.65
N GLY A 461 -38.48 -11.90 20.10
CA GLY A 461 -38.71 -10.99 18.97
C GLY A 461 -39.52 -9.74 19.31
N LYS A 462 -39.81 -9.48 20.60
CA LYS A 462 -40.58 -8.29 21.02
C LYS A 462 -39.71 -7.09 21.32
N TYR A 463 -38.64 -7.31 22.09
CA TYR A 463 -37.69 -6.27 22.46
C TYR A 463 -36.37 -6.90 22.92
N PHE A 464 -35.31 -6.10 22.86
CA PHE A 464 -33.99 -6.46 23.36
C PHE A 464 -33.78 -5.91 24.77
N ARG A 465 -33.29 -6.77 25.67
CA ARG A 465 -32.83 -6.39 27.00
C ARG A 465 -31.31 -6.25 26.97
N LYS A 466 -30.81 -5.04 27.26
CA LYS A 466 -29.37 -4.75 27.30
C LYS A 466 -28.73 -5.20 28.62
N ILE A 467 -27.56 -5.81 28.52
CA ILE A 467 -26.65 -6.15 29.61
C ILE A 467 -25.28 -5.59 29.21
N GLU A 468 -24.66 -4.78 30.06
CA GLU A 468 -23.34 -4.22 29.81
C GLU A 468 -22.30 -4.91 30.68
N ILE A 469 -21.23 -5.37 30.05
CA ILE A 469 -20.12 -6.04 30.71
C ILE A 469 -18.87 -5.20 30.46
N PRO A 470 -18.27 -4.61 31.50
CA PRO A 470 -16.99 -3.94 31.38
C PRO A 470 -15.92 -4.91 30.89
N ALA A 471 -15.22 -4.55 29.82
CA ALA A 471 -14.25 -5.42 29.14
C ALA A 471 -13.10 -4.61 28.50
N LYS A 472 -12.66 -3.56 29.18
CA LYS A 472 -11.48 -2.78 28.77
C LYS A 472 -10.21 -3.59 28.94
N GLY A 473 -9.28 -3.43 28.00
CA GLY A 473 -7.93 -3.97 28.14
C GLY A 473 -7.14 -3.24 29.23
N HIS A 474 -6.11 -3.87 29.76
CA HIS A 474 -5.23 -3.30 30.79
C HIS A 474 -4.53 -2.01 30.34
N CYS A 475 -4.40 -1.78 29.04
CA CYS A 475 -3.85 -0.55 28.46
C CYS A 475 -4.83 0.64 28.43
N GLY A 476 -6.08 0.45 28.90
CA GLY A 476 -7.11 1.48 28.88
C GLY A 476 -7.77 1.72 27.51
N ASN A 477 -7.39 0.96 26.49
CA ASN A 477 -8.05 1.00 25.18
C ASN A 477 -9.42 0.31 25.23
N ALA A 478 -10.36 0.86 24.47
CA ALA A 478 -11.63 0.22 24.20
C ALA A 478 -11.40 -1.12 23.45
N PRO A 479 -12.24 -2.15 23.68
CA PRO A 479 -12.19 -3.37 22.90
C PRO A 479 -12.38 -3.06 21.41
N PHE A 480 -11.66 -3.78 20.56
CA PHE A 480 -11.56 -3.55 19.12
C PHE A 480 -12.15 -4.69 18.28
N PHE A 481 -12.10 -5.92 18.79
CA PHE A 481 -12.59 -7.11 18.11
C PHE A 481 -13.52 -7.93 19.00
N ILE A 482 -14.56 -8.52 18.41
CA ILE A 482 -15.45 -9.47 19.09
C ILE A 482 -15.75 -10.66 18.17
N ALA A 483 -15.83 -11.86 18.76
CA ALA A 483 -16.38 -13.07 18.15
C ALA A 483 -17.05 -13.93 19.21
N SER A 484 -17.70 -15.04 18.83
CA SER A 484 -18.36 -15.93 19.78
C SER A 484 -18.26 -17.40 19.36
N ALA A 485 -17.94 -18.27 20.30
CA ALA A 485 -17.88 -19.72 20.13
C ALA A 485 -18.01 -20.40 21.50
N ASP A 486 -18.47 -21.65 21.55
CA ASP A 486 -18.47 -22.48 22.76
C ASP A 486 -17.08 -23.14 22.89
N ILE A 487 -16.17 -22.48 23.62
CA ILE A 487 -14.73 -22.86 23.60
C ILE A 487 -14.38 -23.91 24.65
N ASP A 488 -15.20 -24.04 25.70
CA ASP A 488 -15.04 -25.06 26.73
C ASP A 488 -16.02 -26.25 26.58
N ASN A 489 -16.78 -26.26 25.47
CA ASN A 489 -17.74 -27.31 25.10
C ASN A 489 -18.74 -27.60 26.23
N ASP A 490 -19.15 -26.55 26.97
CA ASP A 490 -20.12 -26.66 28.06
C ASP A 490 -21.57 -26.47 27.58
N GLY A 491 -21.74 -26.26 26.26
CA GLY A 491 -22.99 -26.04 25.58
C GLY A 491 -23.45 -24.59 25.62
N TRP A 492 -22.69 -23.65 26.19
CA TRP A 492 -22.98 -22.23 26.22
C TRP A 492 -21.98 -21.45 25.38
N VAL A 493 -22.49 -20.53 24.56
CA VAL A 493 -21.62 -19.74 23.68
C VAL A 493 -20.88 -18.68 24.49
N ASP A 494 -19.56 -18.68 24.38
CA ASP A 494 -18.66 -17.70 24.98
C ASP A 494 -18.38 -16.52 24.04
N ILE A 495 -17.84 -15.42 24.59
CA ILE A 495 -17.53 -14.21 23.82
C ILE A 495 -16.02 -13.97 23.83
N PHE A 496 -15.40 -14.00 22.65
CA PHE A 496 -14.01 -13.59 22.45
C PHE A 496 -13.92 -12.07 22.33
N ILE A 497 -12.91 -11.48 22.98
CA ILE A 497 -12.62 -10.05 22.93
C ILE A 497 -11.13 -9.85 22.67
N ASP A 498 -10.80 -8.96 21.73
CA ASP A 498 -9.45 -8.39 21.58
C ASP A 498 -9.46 -6.89 21.83
N THR A 499 -8.43 -6.41 22.51
CA THR A 499 -8.29 -5.01 22.94
C THR A 499 -7.21 -4.25 22.15
N GLY A 500 -6.57 -4.90 21.17
CA GLY A 500 -5.49 -4.32 20.37
C GLY A 500 -4.16 -4.09 21.09
N CYS A 501 -4.06 -4.47 22.37
CA CYS A 501 -2.88 -4.26 23.21
C CYS A 501 -2.19 -5.57 23.64
N ASN A 502 -2.14 -6.58 22.76
CA ASN A 502 -1.64 -7.93 23.07
C ASN A 502 -2.45 -8.69 24.13
N GLU A 503 -3.68 -8.26 24.36
CA GLU A 503 -4.59 -8.88 25.29
C GLU A 503 -5.87 -9.26 24.57
N SER A 504 -6.05 -10.57 24.44
CA SER A 504 -7.28 -11.21 23.96
C SER A 504 -7.69 -12.30 24.96
N TYR A 505 -8.99 -12.47 25.14
CA TYR A 505 -9.55 -13.40 26.11
C TYR A 505 -10.99 -13.76 25.75
N PHE A 506 -11.46 -14.88 26.31
CA PHE A 506 -12.88 -15.23 26.28
C PHE A 506 -13.55 -14.83 27.59
N LEU A 507 -14.74 -14.24 27.49
CA LEU A 507 -15.71 -14.15 28.56
C LEU A 507 -16.54 -15.43 28.55
N LEU A 508 -16.29 -16.32 29.52
CA LEU A 508 -17.01 -17.59 29.59
C LEU A 508 -18.46 -17.37 30.03
N ASN A 509 -19.39 -17.95 29.28
CA ASN A 509 -20.81 -17.91 29.54
C ASN A 509 -21.19 -19.03 30.50
N LYS A 510 -21.59 -18.67 31.73
CA LYS A 510 -22.03 -19.66 32.71
C LYS A 510 -23.54 -19.66 32.80
N LYS A 511 -24.15 -20.60 32.07
CA LYS A 511 -25.59 -20.87 32.08
C LYS A 511 -26.45 -19.67 31.68
N GLY A 512 -26.03 -18.96 30.63
CA GLY A 512 -26.73 -17.81 30.08
C GLY A 512 -26.45 -16.51 30.84
N THR A 513 -25.38 -16.47 31.63
CA THR A 513 -25.01 -15.30 32.44
C THR A 513 -23.52 -14.98 32.36
N PHE A 514 -23.23 -13.68 32.32
CA PHE A 514 -21.88 -13.13 32.25
C PHE A 514 -21.51 -12.28 33.49
N ASN A 515 -22.39 -12.18 34.50
CA ASN A 515 -22.21 -11.29 35.65
C ASN A 515 -21.00 -11.64 36.56
N ASN A 516 -20.45 -12.85 36.45
CA ASN A 516 -19.21 -13.31 37.10
C ASN A 516 -18.37 -14.11 36.08
N SER A 517 -18.33 -13.65 34.83
CA SER A 517 -17.65 -14.36 33.75
C SER A 517 -16.18 -14.61 34.11
N VAL A 518 -15.77 -15.88 34.07
CA VAL A 518 -14.36 -16.25 34.16
C VAL A 518 -13.72 -15.81 32.86
N THR A 519 -12.64 -15.02 32.95
CA THR A 519 -11.86 -14.62 31.78
C THR A 519 -10.84 -15.70 31.47
N LEU A 520 -10.98 -16.28 30.28
CA LEU A 520 -10.03 -17.24 29.77
C LEU A 520 -9.05 -16.53 28.85
N HIS A 521 -7.87 -16.20 29.36
CA HIS A 521 -6.85 -15.51 28.60
C HIS A 521 -6.32 -16.40 27.47
N THR A 522 -6.20 -15.82 26.28
CA THR A 522 -5.49 -16.47 25.17
C THR A 522 -3.99 -16.16 25.27
N PRO A 523 -3.13 -17.00 24.69
CA PRO A 523 -1.75 -16.61 24.45
C PRO A 523 -1.71 -15.23 23.77
N PRO A 524 -0.78 -14.33 24.15
CA PRO A 524 -0.75 -12.98 23.61
C PRO A 524 -0.57 -13.05 22.08
N ALA A 525 -1.55 -12.52 21.35
CA ALA A 525 -1.52 -12.40 19.89
C ALA A 525 -0.29 -11.60 19.45
N ASN A 526 0.14 -10.68 20.32
CA ASN A 526 1.09 -9.64 20.02
C ASN A 526 0.56 -8.80 18.84
N GLY A 527 -0.50 -8.00 18.97
CA GLY A 527 -1.01 -7.16 17.87
C GLY A 527 -2.53 -7.22 17.65
N ALA A 528 -2.98 -6.34 16.76
CA ALA A 528 -4.33 -6.26 16.16
C ALA A 528 -4.92 -7.60 15.72
N VAL A 529 -5.87 -8.22 16.44
CA VAL A 529 -6.66 -9.31 15.82
C VAL A 529 -7.53 -8.71 14.72
N MET A 530 -7.39 -9.23 13.50
CA MET A 530 -8.07 -8.76 12.29
C MET A 530 -9.04 -9.78 11.73
N SER A 531 -8.84 -11.07 11.98
CA SER A 531 -9.77 -12.16 11.72
C SER A 531 -9.58 -13.26 12.75
N ILE A 532 -10.64 -14.02 13.01
CA ILE A 532 -10.61 -15.23 13.84
C ILE A 532 -11.52 -16.25 13.16
N THR A 533 -11.16 -17.54 13.23
CA THR A 533 -12.05 -18.64 12.82
C THR A 533 -11.89 -19.78 13.81
N PHE A 534 -12.96 -20.55 14.03
CA PHE A 534 -13.02 -21.64 14.98
C PHE A 534 -13.23 -22.97 14.25
N GLY A 535 -12.63 -24.05 14.75
CA GLY A 535 -12.80 -25.39 14.21
C GLY A 535 -12.02 -26.42 15.01
N ASP A 536 -12.49 -27.66 15.03
CA ASP A 536 -11.80 -28.79 15.67
C ASP A 536 -10.77 -29.36 14.67
N ILE A 537 -9.56 -28.81 14.67
CA ILE A 537 -8.53 -29.07 13.65
C ILE A 537 -7.89 -30.44 13.87
N ASP A 538 -7.71 -30.82 15.14
CA ASP A 538 -7.09 -32.10 15.53
C ASP A 538 -8.11 -33.19 15.89
N LYS A 539 -9.41 -32.90 15.73
CA LYS A 539 -10.54 -33.82 15.97
C LYS A 539 -10.60 -34.31 17.41
N ASN A 540 -10.23 -33.47 18.38
CA ASN A 540 -10.22 -33.79 19.80
C ASN A 540 -11.56 -33.50 20.50
N GLY A 541 -12.54 -32.90 19.80
CA GLY A 541 -13.86 -32.56 20.31
C GLY A 541 -13.93 -31.20 21.03
N LEU A 542 -12.85 -30.41 21.03
CA LEU A 542 -12.80 -29.02 21.46
C LEU A 542 -12.49 -28.13 20.27
N LEU A 543 -13.05 -26.93 20.27
CA LEU A 543 -12.75 -25.97 19.21
C LEU A 543 -11.35 -25.39 19.40
N ASP A 544 -10.53 -25.50 18.35
CA ASP A 544 -9.32 -24.72 18.14
C ASP A 544 -9.69 -23.40 17.46
N TRP A 545 -8.74 -22.47 17.41
CA TRP A 545 -8.96 -21.22 16.69
C TRP A 545 -7.70 -20.67 16.04
N PHE A 546 -7.92 -20.04 14.89
CA PHE A 546 -6.91 -19.28 14.18
C PHE A 546 -7.08 -17.79 14.47
N LEU A 547 -5.98 -17.08 14.69
CA LEU A 547 -5.92 -15.63 14.80
C LEU A 547 -5.16 -15.05 13.59
N GLY A 548 -5.91 -14.37 12.73
CA GLY A 548 -5.35 -13.51 11.69
C GLY A 548 -4.99 -12.17 12.29
N ILE A 549 -3.71 -11.84 12.31
CA ILE A 549 -3.18 -10.68 13.02
C ILE A 549 -2.75 -9.61 12.02
N LEU A 550 -2.95 -8.35 12.36
CA LEU A 550 -2.31 -7.22 11.69
C LEU A 550 -0.80 -7.32 11.88
N GLN A 551 -0.12 -7.89 10.89
CA GLN A 551 1.32 -8.10 10.94
C GLN A 551 2.05 -6.84 10.49
N THR A 552 2.50 -6.05 11.47
CA THR A 552 3.56 -5.05 11.24
C THR A 552 4.91 -5.71 11.50
N ALA A 553 5.76 -5.82 10.48
CA ALA A 553 7.11 -6.34 10.64
C ALA A 553 7.90 -5.45 11.64
N THR A 554 8.39 -6.04 12.73
CA THR A 554 9.28 -5.39 13.70
C THR A 554 10.53 -6.25 13.93
N GLU A 555 11.61 -5.63 14.43
CA GLU A 555 12.95 -6.23 14.61
C GLU A 555 12.98 -7.50 15.50
N ASN A 556 11.90 -7.81 16.24
CA ASN A 556 11.81 -8.94 17.16
C ASN A 556 11.06 -10.16 16.59
N GLY A 557 10.83 -10.20 15.27
CA GLY A 557 9.92 -11.16 14.64
C GLY A 557 8.50 -10.62 14.69
N GLY A 558 7.99 -10.24 13.51
CA GLY A 558 6.69 -9.59 13.38
C GLY A 558 5.50 -10.42 13.86
N PHE A 559 4.36 -9.75 13.83
CA PHE A 559 3.00 -10.21 14.08
C PHE A 559 2.57 -11.53 13.41
N THR A 560 3.02 -12.73 13.78
CA THR A 560 2.64 -13.95 13.03
C THR A 560 1.20 -14.37 13.29
N ASN A 561 0.46 -14.71 12.23
CA ASN A 561 -0.78 -15.49 12.32
C ASN A 561 -0.53 -16.77 13.13
N ARG A 562 -1.51 -17.18 13.92
CA ARG A 562 -1.38 -18.29 14.87
C ARG A 562 -2.58 -19.20 14.81
N ILE A 563 -2.34 -20.50 14.93
CA ILE A 563 -3.34 -21.45 15.38
C ILE A 563 -3.10 -21.69 16.87
N ILE A 564 -4.18 -21.70 17.63
CA ILE A 564 -4.19 -22.00 19.05
C ILE A 564 -4.95 -23.32 19.20
N MET A 565 -4.20 -24.38 19.51
CA MET A 565 -4.78 -25.69 19.78
C MET A 565 -5.31 -25.72 21.21
N ASN A 566 -6.55 -26.17 21.35
CA ASN A 566 -7.31 -26.19 22.59
C ASN A 566 -7.40 -27.61 23.12
N TYR A 567 -6.63 -27.90 24.17
CA TYR A 567 -6.64 -29.19 24.86
C TYR A 567 -7.42 -29.14 26.19
N GLY A 568 -8.29 -28.15 26.35
CA GLY A 568 -9.04 -27.90 27.58
C GLY A 568 -8.26 -27.08 28.62
N SER A 569 -8.83 -26.95 29.83
CA SER A 569 -8.31 -26.07 30.88
C SER A 569 -7.02 -26.55 31.55
N ASP A 570 -6.73 -27.86 31.51
CA ASP A 570 -5.61 -28.50 32.22
C ASP A 570 -4.36 -28.75 31.35
N ARG A 571 -4.46 -28.60 30.02
CA ARG A 571 -3.36 -28.81 29.09
C ARG A 571 -3.00 -27.51 28.38
N MET A 572 -1.70 -27.26 28.28
CA MET A 572 -1.13 -26.07 27.65
C MET A 572 -1.73 -25.87 26.27
N ARG A 573 -2.35 -24.71 26.04
CA ARG A 573 -2.64 -24.24 24.68
C ARG A 573 -1.33 -24.08 23.95
N THR A 574 -1.12 -24.91 22.93
CA THR A 574 0.06 -24.77 22.08
C THR A 574 -0.26 -23.73 21.01
N VAL A 575 0.70 -22.83 20.82
CA VAL A 575 0.63 -21.87 19.71
C VAL A 575 1.41 -22.49 18.57
N GLU A 576 0.69 -22.92 17.55
CA GLU A 576 1.30 -23.30 16.28
C GLU A 576 1.38 -22.07 15.39
N LYS A 577 2.60 -21.72 15.00
CA LYS A 577 2.82 -20.62 14.06
C LYS A 577 2.61 -21.17 12.66
N VAL A 578 1.50 -20.77 12.04
CA VAL A 578 1.16 -21.21 10.68
C VAL A 578 1.73 -20.26 9.62
N SER A 579 2.38 -19.17 10.04
CA SER A 579 3.08 -18.27 9.13
C SER A 579 4.61 -18.39 9.25
N LYS A 580 5.28 -18.69 8.12
CA LYS A 580 6.68 -18.30 7.90
C LYS A 580 6.77 -16.76 7.89
N PRO A 581 7.93 -16.17 8.25
CA PRO A 581 8.06 -14.71 8.27
C PRO A 581 7.73 -14.15 6.89
N PRO A 582 6.91 -13.09 6.78
CA PRO A 582 6.69 -12.43 5.50
C PRO A 582 8.05 -11.94 4.98
N VAL A 583 8.30 -12.19 3.70
CA VAL A 583 9.39 -11.54 2.96
C VAL A 583 8.97 -10.08 2.77
N PHE A 584 9.18 -9.26 3.81
CA PHE A 584 9.02 -7.80 3.87
C PHE A 584 7.64 -7.22 3.48
N GLY A 585 6.93 -6.63 4.44
CA GLY A 585 5.69 -5.88 4.21
C GLY A 585 4.74 -5.91 5.39
N THR A 586 3.64 -5.15 5.30
CA THR A 586 2.50 -5.30 6.21
C THR A 586 1.58 -6.38 5.63
N VAL A 587 1.43 -7.50 6.30
CA VAL A 587 0.40 -8.49 5.97
C VAL A 587 -0.81 -8.19 6.84
N VAL A 588 -1.96 -7.99 6.21
CA VAL A 588 -3.22 -7.83 6.94
C VAL A 588 -4.11 -9.00 6.60
N SER A 589 -4.16 -9.97 7.50
CA SER A 589 -5.07 -11.12 7.43
C SER A 589 -6.48 -10.66 7.80
N LEU A 590 -7.23 -10.14 6.82
CA LEU A 590 -8.55 -9.55 7.04
C LEU A 590 -9.69 -10.56 7.12
N ALA A 591 -9.49 -11.75 6.55
CA ALA A 591 -10.45 -12.83 6.58
C ALA A 591 -9.74 -14.17 6.82
N SER A 592 -10.42 -15.10 7.46
CA SER A 592 -9.95 -16.47 7.63
C SER A 592 -11.15 -17.40 7.71
N ILE A 593 -11.05 -18.59 7.15
CA ILE A 593 -12.07 -19.63 7.32
C ILE A 593 -11.41 -21.00 7.46
N LEU A 594 -11.96 -21.83 8.34
CA LEU A 594 -11.66 -23.26 8.42
C LEU A 594 -12.75 -24.02 7.66
N SER A 595 -12.36 -24.76 6.62
CA SER A 595 -13.28 -25.48 5.74
C SER A 595 -12.57 -26.66 5.10
N ASP A 596 -13.24 -27.79 4.94
CA ASP A 596 -12.75 -28.93 4.16
C ASP A 596 -12.83 -28.59 2.66
N ILE A 597 -11.72 -28.17 2.05
CA ILE A 597 -11.69 -27.66 0.67
C ILE A 597 -11.17 -28.68 -0.33
N ASP A 598 -10.46 -29.71 0.13
CA ASP A 598 -10.00 -30.82 -0.70
C ASP A 598 -10.84 -32.10 -0.55
N ASN A 599 -11.86 -32.08 0.31
CA ASN A 599 -12.83 -33.16 0.57
C ASN A 599 -12.20 -34.40 1.21
N ASP A 600 -11.20 -34.21 2.08
CA ASP A 600 -10.57 -35.27 2.87
C ASP A 600 -11.15 -35.42 4.30
N ARG A 601 -12.09 -34.52 4.67
CA ARG A 601 -12.75 -34.42 5.98
C ARG A 601 -11.87 -33.86 7.10
N ASP A 602 -10.70 -33.34 6.79
CA ASP A 602 -9.92 -32.51 7.69
C ASP A 602 -10.22 -31.03 7.40
N LEU A 603 -10.19 -30.19 8.44
CA LEU A 603 -10.45 -28.76 8.26
C LEU A 603 -9.18 -28.06 7.75
N ASP A 604 -9.24 -27.54 6.53
CA ASP A 604 -8.19 -26.72 5.94
C ASP A 604 -8.38 -25.24 6.28
N LEU A 605 -7.31 -24.47 6.23
CA LEU A 605 -7.34 -23.04 6.55
C LEU A 605 -7.11 -22.18 5.29
N ILE A 606 -8.03 -21.27 5.03
CA ILE A 606 -7.85 -20.19 4.06
C ILE A 606 -7.67 -18.88 4.81
N VAL A 607 -6.66 -18.11 4.43
CA VAL A 607 -6.37 -16.78 4.98
C VAL A 607 -6.43 -15.73 3.87
N GLY A 608 -7.45 -14.88 3.94
CA GLY A 608 -7.64 -13.74 3.07
C GLY A 608 -6.78 -12.56 3.48
N ASN A 609 -5.91 -12.10 2.58
CA ASN A 609 -4.97 -11.03 2.84
C ASN A 609 -5.32 -9.75 2.05
N ASP A 610 -4.98 -8.61 2.62
CA ASP A 610 -5.08 -7.31 1.95
C ASP A 610 -3.72 -6.87 1.34
N PHE A 611 -3.78 -5.85 0.49
CA PHE A 611 -2.65 -5.19 -0.20
C PHE A 611 -1.95 -5.98 -1.32
N LYS A 612 -0.77 -6.52 -1.02
CA LYS A 612 0.17 -7.11 -2.00
C LYS A 612 0.49 -8.57 -1.69
N THR A 613 -0.11 -9.10 -0.62
CA THR A 613 0.10 -10.47 -0.18
C THR A 613 -1.01 -11.34 -0.78
N PRO A 614 -0.67 -12.44 -1.48
CA PRO A 614 -1.69 -13.36 -1.93
C PRO A 614 -2.39 -14.02 -0.73
N ASP A 615 -3.64 -14.43 -0.91
CA ASP A 615 -4.30 -15.29 0.07
C ASP A 615 -3.49 -16.58 0.29
N TYR A 616 -3.40 -17.01 1.54
CA TYR A 616 -2.73 -18.25 1.93
C TYR A 616 -3.75 -19.38 2.05
N TYR A 617 -3.32 -20.57 1.66
CA TYR A 617 -4.07 -21.81 1.76
C TYR A 617 -3.20 -22.81 2.51
N TYR A 618 -3.76 -23.44 3.53
CA TYR A 618 -3.08 -24.47 4.31
C TYR A 618 -3.94 -25.71 4.31
N LEU A 619 -3.39 -26.82 3.82
CA LEU A 619 -4.03 -28.12 3.89
C LEU A 619 -3.69 -28.81 5.20
N ASN A 620 -4.69 -29.41 5.84
CA ASN A 620 -4.50 -30.16 7.07
C ASN A 620 -4.15 -31.61 6.77
N THR A 621 -2.91 -32.00 7.04
CA THR A 621 -2.44 -33.38 6.83
C THR A 621 -2.83 -34.35 7.97
N GLY A 622 -3.70 -33.91 8.89
CA GLY A 622 -4.04 -34.59 10.14
C GLY A 622 -2.96 -34.52 11.23
N THR A 623 -1.76 -34.04 10.89
CA THR A 623 -0.65 -33.83 11.84
C THR A 623 -0.04 -32.44 11.80
N SER A 624 -0.25 -31.71 10.69
CA SER A 624 0.25 -30.35 10.51
C SER A 624 -0.49 -29.62 9.40
N MET A 625 -0.48 -28.28 9.48
CA MET A 625 -0.95 -27.39 8.43
C MET A 625 0.16 -27.11 7.42
N GLU A 626 0.02 -27.61 6.19
CA GLU A 626 0.98 -27.42 5.10
C GLU A 626 0.52 -26.33 4.13
N GLU A 627 1.37 -25.32 3.92
CA GLU A 627 1.09 -24.22 2.99
C GLU A 627 1.10 -24.70 1.54
N VAL A 628 0.03 -24.40 0.79
CA VAL A 628 -0.07 -24.67 -0.64
C VAL A 628 -0.04 -23.35 -1.42
N PHE A 629 0.84 -23.29 -2.43
CA PHE A 629 0.99 -22.09 -3.24
C PHE A 629 -0.08 -21.99 -4.33
N SER A 630 -0.74 -20.84 -4.43
CA SER A 630 -1.76 -20.53 -5.45
C SER A 630 -1.25 -20.68 -6.91
N ASN A 631 0.06 -20.63 -7.11
CA ASN A 631 0.72 -20.77 -8.42
C ASN A 631 0.62 -22.18 -9.02
N GLU A 632 0.21 -23.18 -8.24
CA GLU A 632 0.00 -24.56 -8.69
C GLU A 632 -1.30 -24.72 -9.51
N GLY A 633 -2.08 -23.64 -9.66
CA GLY A 633 -3.27 -23.61 -10.52
C GLY A 633 -4.50 -24.28 -9.89
N LEU A 634 -4.45 -24.58 -8.60
CA LEU A 634 -5.51 -25.26 -7.83
C LEU A 634 -6.68 -24.31 -7.55
N ILE A 635 -6.38 -23.06 -7.16
CA ILE A 635 -7.34 -21.96 -7.01
C ILE A 635 -6.92 -20.80 -7.93
N PRO A 636 -7.74 -20.43 -8.94
CA PRO A 636 -7.37 -19.38 -9.88
C PRO A 636 -7.27 -18.03 -9.16
N VAL A 637 -6.05 -17.50 -8.99
CA VAL A 637 -5.69 -16.13 -8.52
C VAL A 637 -6.70 -15.51 -7.52
N SER A 638 -6.37 -15.55 -6.22
CA SER A 638 -7.08 -14.81 -5.17
C SER A 638 -7.16 -13.31 -5.45
N ALA A 639 -8.19 -12.66 -4.91
CA ALA A 639 -8.21 -11.21 -4.83
C ALA A 639 -7.06 -10.82 -3.89
N LEU A 640 -6.04 -10.13 -4.37
CA LEU A 640 -4.88 -9.68 -3.57
C LEU A 640 -5.26 -8.63 -2.48
N ASP A 641 -6.56 -8.46 -2.26
CA ASP A 641 -7.27 -7.45 -1.50
C ASP A 641 -8.55 -8.07 -0.90
N THR A 642 -8.45 -9.31 -0.42
CA THR A 642 -9.57 -10.10 0.12
C THR A 642 -10.06 -9.49 1.43
N MET A 643 -11.33 -9.11 1.45
CA MET A 643 -12.00 -8.51 2.60
C MET A 643 -12.79 -9.53 3.44
N SER A 644 -13.30 -10.58 2.80
CA SER A 644 -14.13 -11.65 3.38
C SER A 644 -14.05 -12.89 2.50
N ILE A 645 -14.11 -14.05 3.14
CA ILE A 645 -14.23 -15.37 2.51
C ILE A 645 -15.41 -16.05 3.18
N ASP A 646 -16.22 -16.76 2.40
CA ASP A 646 -17.19 -17.70 2.95
C ASP A 646 -17.22 -18.97 2.09
N SER A 647 -17.64 -20.08 2.68
CA SER A 647 -17.66 -21.40 2.03
C SER A 647 -19.01 -22.09 2.22
N ALA A 648 -19.52 -22.68 1.14
CA ALA A 648 -20.76 -23.46 1.17
C ALA A 648 -20.89 -24.33 -0.08
N ASP A 649 -21.68 -25.40 0.00
CA ASP A 649 -22.10 -26.19 -1.16
C ASP A 649 -23.29 -25.49 -1.85
N ILE A 650 -23.04 -24.86 -3.01
CA ILE A 650 -24.04 -23.99 -3.65
C ILE A 650 -24.96 -24.74 -4.63
N ASP A 651 -24.59 -25.97 -5.02
CA ASP A 651 -25.39 -26.80 -5.94
C ASP A 651 -25.74 -28.19 -5.39
N ASN A 652 -25.49 -28.42 -4.11
CA ASN A 652 -25.79 -29.64 -3.36
C ASN A 652 -25.07 -30.87 -3.95
N ASP A 653 -23.85 -30.69 -4.50
CA ASP A 653 -23.04 -31.78 -5.05
C ASP A 653 -22.12 -32.45 -4.02
N GLY A 654 -22.12 -31.94 -2.77
CA GLY A 654 -21.32 -32.43 -1.66
C GLY A 654 -19.90 -31.89 -1.64
N LEU A 655 -19.55 -30.97 -2.53
CA LEU A 655 -18.27 -30.26 -2.54
C LEU A 655 -18.46 -28.83 -2.07
N VAL A 656 -17.53 -28.34 -1.25
CA VAL A 656 -17.60 -26.98 -0.73
C VAL A 656 -17.05 -25.99 -1.76
N ASP A 657 -17.87 -25.02 -2.15
CA ASP A 657 -17.50 -23.89 -3.01
C ASP A 657 -17.04 -22.68 -2.19
N LEU A 658 -16.36 -21.74 -2.85
CA LEU A 658 -15.76 -20.58 -2.18
C LEU A 658 -16.23 -19.26 -2.79
N PHE A 659 -16.58 -18.29 -1.93
CA PHE A 659 -16.88 -16.93 -2.33
C PHE A 659 -15.95 -15.92 -1.66
N PHE A 660 -15.29 -15.10 -2.49
CA PHE A 660 -14.34 -14.08 -2.06
C PHE A 660 -14.89 -12.69 -2.36
N THR A 661 -14.73 -11.77 -1.42
CA THR A 661 -15.01 -10.33 -1.63
C THR A 661 -13.73 -9.51 -1.64
N GLY A 662 -13.69 -8.48 -2.48
CA GLY A 662 -12.53 -7.60 -2.63
C GLY A 662 -12.85 -6.12 -2.45
N ASN A 663 -11.82 -5.32 -2.17
CA ASN A 663 -11.92 -3.87 -2.02
C ASN A 663 -11.82 -3.13 -3.37
N MET A 664 -10.76 -3.39 -4.11
CA MET A 664 -10.44 -2.76 -5.40
C MET A 664 -10.60 -3.73 -6.58
N ARG A 665 -10.75 -5.03 -6.30
CA ARG A 665 -11.04 -6.09 -7.28
C ARG A 665 -12.45 -6.64 -7.10
N ASN A 666 -12.99 -7.22 -8.17
CA ASN A 666 -14.33 -7.81 -8.16
C ASN A 666 -14.38 -9.06 -7.27
N ASN A 667 -15.53 -9.28 -6.63
CA ASN A 667 -15.87 -10.53 -5.95
C ASN A 667 -15.68 -11.73 -6.89
N ARG A 668 -15.39 -12.90 -6.31
CA ARG A 668 -15.16 -14.14 -7.05
C ARG A 668 -15.96 -15.29 -6.44
N LEU A 669 -16.61 -16.07 -7.28
CA LEU A 669 -17.24 -17.34 -6.93
C LEU A 669 -16.49 -18.46 -7.63
N TYR A 670 -15.92 -19.36 -6.83
CA TYR A 670 -15.17 -20.52 -7.29
C TYR A 670 -15.95 -21.79 -7.02
N LYS A 671 -16.32 -22.49 -8.10
CA LYS A 671 -16.91 -23.81 -8.00
C LYS A 671 -15.84 -24.86 -7.73
N ASN A 672 -16.03 -25.72 -6.74
CA ASN A 672 -15.22 -26.90 -6.52
C ASN A 672 -15.54 -27.96 -7.58
N MET A 673 -14.50 -28.49 -8.23
CA MET A 673 -14.61 -29.51 -9.28
C MET A 673 -14.17 -30.89 -8.78
N GLY A 674 -13.84 -31.02 -7.50
CA GLY A 674 -13.19 -32.18 -6.90
C GLY A 674 -11.68 -32.16 -7.11
N ASP A 675 -10.97 -33.07 -6.44
CA ASP A 675 -9.51 -33.21 -6.48
C ASP A 675 -8.77 -31.88 -6.21
N PHE A 676 -9.31 -31.06 -5.30
CA PHE A 676 -8.79 -29.73 -4.96
C PHE A 676 -8.64 -28.77 -6.16
N LYS A 677 -9.53 -28.89 -7.16
CA LYS A 677 -9.55 -28.00 -8.35
C LYS A 677 -10.74 -27.08 -8.32
N PHE A 678 -10.48 -25.79 -8.47
CA PHE A 678 -11.53 -24.78 -8.49
C PHE A 678 -11.68 -24.11 -9.85
N LYS A 679 -12.92 -23.79 -10.21
CA LYS A 679 -13.27 -23.08 -11.44
C LYS A 679 -13.95 -21.76 -11.12
N ASP A 680 -13.43 -20.66 -11.66
CA ASP A 680 -14.11 -19.36 -11.58
C ASP A 680 -15.42 -19.39 -12.40
N ILE A 681 -16.56 -19.32 -11.70
CA ILE A 681 -17.89 -19.24 -12.30
C ILE A 681 -18.53 -17.87 -12.12
N THR A 682 -17.81 -16.86 -11.60
CA THR A 682 -18.32 -15.52 -11.25
C THR A 682 -19.16 -14.88 -12.36
N LYS A 683 -18.71 -14.99 -13.62
CA LYS A 683 -19.40 -14.44 -14.78
C LYS A 683 -20.60 -15.27 -15.21
N SER A 684 -20.45 -16.60 -15.27
CA SER A 684 -21.54 -17.50 -15.65
C SER A 684 -22.64 -17.54 -14.60
N ALA A 685 -22.28 -17.38 -13.32
CA ALA A 685 -23.18 -17.36 -12.19
C ALA A 685 -23.89 -16.01 -11.98
N ASN A 686 -23.55 -14.98 -12.77
CA ASN A 686 -24.16 -13.65 -12.69
C ASN A 686 -23.96 -12.92 -11.34
N VAL A 687 -22.86 -13.21 -10.65
CA VAL A 687 -22.48 -12.58 -9.36
C VAL A 687 -21.32 -11.57 -9.51
N THR A 688 -21.11 -11.06 -10.73
CA THR A 688 -20.04 -10.11 -11.00
C THR A 688 -20.32 -8.76 -10.34
N ALA A 689 -19.38 -8.30 -9.52
CA ALA A 689 -19.46 -6.99 -8.90
C ALA A 689 -19.29 -5.85 -9.93
N SER A 690 -19.88 -4.69 -9.65
CA SER A 690 -19.75 -3.48 -10.50
C SER A 690 -18.28 -3.05 -10.57
N LYS A 691 -17.76 -2.67 -11.74
CA LYS A 691 -16.35 -2.31 -11.90
C LYS A 691 -15.94 -1.18 -10.91
N GLY A 692 -15.00 -1.45 -10.01
CA GLY A 692 -14.57 -0.50 -8.97
C GLY A 692 -15.46 -0.47 -7.73
N SER A 693 -16.14 -1.58 -7.43
CA SER A 693 -16.91 -1.79 -6.21
C SER A 693 -16.05 -2.30 -5.06
N TRP A 694 -16.24 -1.74 -3.87
CA TRP A 694 -15.66 -2.26 -2.63
C TRP A 694 -16.72 -3.05 -1.88
N SER A 695 -16.50 -4.36 -1.76
CA SER A 695 -17.28 -5.27 -0.94
C SER A 695 -16.53 -5.52 0.38
N THR A 696 -17.23 -5.45 1.50
CA THR A 696 -16.61 -5.53 2.84
C THR A 696 -16.97 -6.79 3.61
N GLY A 697 -17.78 -7.67 3.03
CA GLY A 697 -18.33 -8.85 3.70
C GLY A 697 -19.27 -9.60 2.77
N ALA A 698 -19.28 -10.92 2.89
CA ALA A 698 -20.29 -11.77 2.28
C ALA A 698 -20.64 -12.93 3.20
N SER A 699 -21.85 -13.46 3.02
CA SER A 699 -22.29 -14.67 3.70
C SER A 699 -23.19 -15.50 2.79
N PHE A 700 -23.01 -16.82 2.82
CA PHE A 700 -23.93 -17.81 2.30
C PHE A 700 -25.09 -18.00 3.28
N ILE A 701 -26.30 -17.97 2.76
CA ILE A 701 -27.52 -18.14 3.54
C ILE A 701 -28.64 -18.67 2.66
N ASP A 702 -29.33 -19.72 3.08
CA ASP A 702 -30.63 -20.10 2.50
C ASP A 702 -31.71 -19.15 3.04
N ILE A 703 -31.83 -17.96 2.43
CA ILE A 703 -32.70 -16.88 2.96
C ILE A 703 -34.17 -17.18 2.72
N ASN A 704 -34.47 -17.95 1.68
CA ASN A 704 -35.81 -18.23 1.20
C ASN A 704 -36.30 -19.65 1.60
N ALA A 705 -35.46 -20.42 2.29
CA ALA A 705 -35.71 -21.79 2.76
C ALA A 705 -35.94 -22.81 1.62
N ASP A 706 -35.32 -22.61 0.46
CA ASP A 706 -35.47 -23.49 -0.71
C ASP A 706 -34.43 -24.60 -0.80
N GLY A 707 -33.48 -24.65 0.14
CA GLY A 707 -32.43 -25.66 0.20
C GLY A 707 -31.22 -25.36 -0.68
N TYR A 708 -31.14 -24.17 -1.29
CA TYR A 708 -29.95 -23.67 -1.96
C TYR A 708 -29.38 -22.47 -1.21
N GLN A 709 -28.05 -22.36 -1.20
CA GLN A 709 -27.36 -21.26 -0.54
C GLN A 709 -27.42 -20.01 -1.43
N ASP A 710 -28.02 -18.93 -0.92
CA ASP A 710 -27.99 -17.59 -1.51
C ASP A 710 -26.76 -16.82 -1.02
N ILE A 711 -26.38 -15.74 -1.70
CA ILE A 711 -25.22 -14.91 -1.32
C ILE A 711 -25.67 -13.51 -0.95
N TYR A 712 -25.43 -13.10 0.29
CA TYR A 712 -25.57 -11.72 0.70
C TYR A 712 -24.22 -10.99 0.67
N VAL A 713 -24.16 -9.79 0.08
CA VAL A 713 -22.93 -9.00 -0.08
C VAL A 713 -23.09 -7.59 0.47
N CYS A 714 -22.17 -7.21 1.34
CA CYS A 714 -22.06 -5.88 1.91
C CYS A 714 -21.16 -4.97 1.09
N ARG A 715 -21.61 -3.73 0.79
CA ARG A 715 -20.88 -2.80 -0.07
C ARG A 715 -20.59 -1.45 0.58
N SER A 716 -19.35 -0.97 0.35
CA SER A 716 -18.75 0.22 0.96
C SER A 716 -18.21 1.24 -0.08
N PHE A 717 -18.07 0.83 -1.35
CA PHE A 717 -17.77 1.72 -2.47
C PHE A 717 -18.37 1.26 -3.80
N ASP A 718 -18.72 2.20 -4.67
CA ASP A 718 -19.12 1.92 -6.06
C ASP A 718 -18.61 3.04 -6.97
N SER A 719 -17.80 2.68 -7.97
CA SER A 719 -17.54 3.47 -9.18
C SER A 719 -17.10 4.93 -8.96
N GLY A 720 -16.32 5.22 -7.92
CA GLY A 720 -15.76 6.57 -7.71
C GLY A 720 -16.74 7.63 -7.20
N ILE A 721 -18.01 7.29 -6.97
CA ILE A 721 -19.06 8.23 -6.54
C ILE A 721 -19.54 7.86 -5.13
N ARG A 722 -19.25 8.71 -4.14
CA ARG A 722 -19.78 8.55 -2.77
C ARG A 722 -21.32 8.68 -2.79
N GLY A 723 -22.02 7.70 -2.20
CA GLY A 723 -23.45 7.83 -1.83
C GLY A 723 -24.49 7.02 -2.63
N ILE A 724 -24.09 6.20 -3.62
CA ILE A 724 -25.04 5.43 -4.48
C ILE A 724 -25.07 3.92 -4.16
N GLN A 725 -24.19 3.47 -3.26
CA GLN A 725 -23.91 2.06 -3.00
C GLN A 725 -25.07 1.35 -2.31
N ARG A 726 -25.34 0.11 -2.68
CA ARG A 726 -26.38 -0.71 -2.05
C ARG A 726 -25.82 -2.11 -1.79
N ASN A 727 -26.18 -2.68 -0.66
CA ASN A 727 -25.96 -4.10 -0.41
C ASN A 727 -26.71 -4.93 -1.46
N GLN A 728 -26.19 -6.11 -1.74
CA GLN A 728 -26.72 -7.01 -2.76
C GLN A 728 -27.11 -8.34 -2.12
N LEU A 729 -28.14 -8.97 -2.67
CA LEU A 729 -28.60 -10.29 -2.28
C LEU A 729 -28.79 -11.06 -3.58
N TYR A 730 -27.98 -12.08 -3.78
CA TYR A 730 -27.99 -12.94 -4.96
C TYR A 730 -28.73 -14.22 -4.59
N ILE A 731 -29.96 -14.37 -5.09
CA ILE A 731 -30.77 -15.56 -4.89
C ILE A 731 -30.33 -16.65 -5.86
N ASN A 732 -30.06 -17.84 -5.35
CA ASN A 732 -29.64 -18.99 -6.11
C ASN A 732 -30.82 -19.56 -6.91
N ASN A 733 -30.64 -19.74 -8.22
CA ASN A 733 -31.69 -20.25 -9.10
C ASN A 733 -31.74 -21.79 -9.13
N GLY A 734 -30.77 -22.47 -8.51
CA GLY A 734 -30.62 -23.93 -8.50
C GLY A 734 -29.93 -24.50 -9.75
N ASP A 735 -29.41 -23.64 -10.62
CA ASP A 735 -28.74 -24.01 -11.89
C ASP A 735 -27.33 -23.37 -12.01
N LEU A 736 -26.70 -23.08 -10.86
CA LEU A 736 -25.43 -22.35 -10.73
C LEU A 736 -25.49 -20.88 -11.20
N THR A 737 -26.69 -20.34 -11.44
CA THR A 737 -26.89 -18.91 -11.69
C THR A 737 -27.59 -18.23 -10.52
N PHE A 738 -27.32 -16.93 -10.35
CA PHE A 738 -27.90 -16.12 -9.31
C PHE A 738 -28.64 -14.90 -9.84
N THR A 739 -29.68 -14.49 -9.11
CA THR A 739 -30.49 -13.31 -9.40
C THR A 739 -30.36 -12.28 -8.29
N GLU A 740 -29.91 -11.06 -8.60
CA GLU A 740 -29.84 -9.98 -7.60
C GLU A 740 -31.26 -9.49 -7.24
N GLN A 741 -31.66 -9.64 -5.97
CA GLN A 741 -33.00 -9.32 -5.47
C GLN A 741 -32.99 -8.48 -4.18
N ALA A 742 -31.88 -7.83 -3.78
CA ALA A 742 -31.84 -7.07 -2.51
C ALA A 742 -32.94 -6.02 -2.41
N LYS A 743 -33.36 -5.41 -3.53
CA LYS A 743 -34.44 -4.43 -3.53
C LYS A 743 -35.79 -5.05 -3.18
N GLU A 744 -36.05 -6.25 -3.68
CA GLU A 744 -37.32 -6.96 -3.47
C GLU A 744 -37.44 -7.45 -2.03
N TYR A 745 -36.31 -7.86 -1.43
CA TYR A 745 -36.21 -8.22 -0.02
C TYR A 745 -36.04 -7.01 0.91
N GLY A 746 -35.99 -5.78 0.39
CA GLY A 746 -35.84 -4.56 1.19
C GLY A 746 -34.45 -4.38 1.84
N LEU A 747 -33.45 -5.11 1.35
CA LEU A 747 -32.07 -5.14 1.83
C LEU A 747 -31.12 -4.19 1.07
N ASN A 748 -31.58 -3.54 0.00
CA ASN A 748 -30.79 -2.66 -0.88
C ASN A 748 -30.50 -1.25 -0.32
N LYS A 749 -30.15 -1.14 0.97
CA LYS A 749 -29.97 0.16 1.63
C LYS A 749 -28.70 0.89 1.18
N THR A 750 -28.83 2.20 0.98
CA THR A 750 -27.72 3.14 0.80
C THR A 750 -27.18 3.57 2.15
N ALA A 751 -26.28 2.78 2.71
CA ALA A 751 -25.48 3.18 3.86
C ALA A 751 -24.03 2.80 3.56
N ASN A 752 -23.09 3.66 3.95
CA ASN A 752 -21.68 3.31 3.94
C ASN A 752 -21.51 2.04 4.80
N SER A 753 -21.35 0.88 4.19
CA SER A 753 -20.94 -0.34 4.92
C SER A 753 -19.43 -0.27 5.19
N ILE A 754 -18.97 0.89 5.67
CA ILE A 754 -17.60 1.06 6.16
C ILE A 754 -17.60 0.47 7.57
N LYS A 755 -16.60 -0.35 7.86
CA LYS A 755 -16.25 -0.84 9.20
C LYS A 755 -16.45 0.29 10.22
N GLY A 756 -17.35 0.07 11.19
CA GLY A 756 -17.67 1.02 12.26
C GLY A 756 -18.59 2.21 11.94
N ARG A 757 -19.16 2.29 10.73
CA ARG A 757 -20.25 3.23 10.36
C ARG A 757 -21.52 2.54 9.91
N GLU A 758 -21.79 1.33 10.37
CA GLU A 758 -23.11 0.72 10.19
C GLU A 758 -24.17 1.64 10.82
N LYS A 759 -24.98 2.25 9.95
CA LYS A 759 -26.17 2.98 10.38
C LYS A 759 -27.39 2.07 10.55
N ASN A 760 -27.31 0.82 10.08
CA ASN A 760 -28.39 -0.16 10.12
C ASN A 760 -27.81 -1.58 10.33
N ILE A 761 -28.23 -2.25 11.41
CA ILE A 761 -28.03 -3.69 11.62
C ILE A 761 -29.24 -4.40 10.98
N ILE A 762 -29.00 -5.47 10.20
CA ILE A 762 -30.08 -6.26 9.58
C ILE A 762 -30.11 -7.64 10.23
N ILE A 763 -31.09 -7.85 11.11
CA ILE A 763 -31.36 -9.18 11.68
C ILE A 763 -32.52 -9.76 10.87
N ILE A 764 -32.30 -10.92 10.25
CA ILE A 764 -33.33 -11.61 9.46
C ILE A 764 -33.89 -12.76 10.31
N TYR A 765 -35.20 -12.73 10.57
CA TYR A 765 -35.86 -13.70 11.43
C TYR A 765 -36.75 -14.66 10.63
N ASN A 766 -36.29 -15.90 10.39
CA ASN A 766 -37.11 -16.95 9.80
C ASN A 766 -37.67 -17.84 10.90
N ARG A 767 -39.00 -18.07 10.96
CA ARG A 767 -39.59 -19.03 11.92
C ARG A 767 -39.32 -20.50 11.56
N SER A 768 -38.83 -20.78 10.36
CA SER A 768 -38.66 -22.14 9.81
C SER A 768 -37.22 -22.63 9.83
N ILE A 769 -36.26 -21.71 9.96
CA ILE A 769 -34.82 -21.94 10.01
C ILE A 769 -34.35 -21.22 11.27
N ASN A 770 -33.69 -21.92 12.21
CA ASN A 770 -33.07 -21.28 13.37
C ASN A 770 -32.31 -20.03 12.92
N CYS A 771 -32.58 -18.91 13.60
CA CYS A 771 -32.18 -17.55 13.25
C CYS A 771 -30.84 -17.43 12.49
N THR A 772 -30.85 -16.77 11.34
CA THR A 772 -29.62 -16.46 10.60
C THR A 772 -29.33 -14.97 10.67
N TYR A 773 -28.18 -14.64 11.24
CA TYR A 773 -27.69 -13.29 11.38
C TYR A 773 -27.00 -12.84 10.09
N ILE A 774 -27.33 -11.64 9.60
CA ILE A 774 -26.64 -11.01 8.47
C ILE A 774 -26.05 -9.68 8.94
N SER A 775 -24.82 -9.70 9.44
CA SER A 775 -24.03 -8.47 9.63
C SER A 775 -23.13 -8.23 8.43
N CYS A 776 -22.81 -6.97 8.16
CA CYS A 776 -21.59 -6.66 7.45
C CYS A 776 -20.38 -6.76 8.38
N ASN A 777 -20.14 -7.96 8.91
CA ASN A 777 -18.92 -8.29 9.60
C ASN A 777 -18.22 -9.36 8.77
N SER A 778 -17.18 -8.99 8.01
CA SER A 778 -16.26 -9.96 7.41
C SER A 778 -15.29 -10.58 8.42
N LYS A 779 -15.81 -10.89 9.60
CA LYS A 779 -15.08 -11.45 10.74
C LYS A 779 -15.96 -12.50 11.39
N LEU A 780 -16.34 -13.51 10.61
CA LEU A 780 -16.73 -14.82 11.12
C LEU A 780 -15.54 -15.76 10.98
#